data_AF-A0A848LFC9-F1
#
_entry.id   AF-A0A848LFC9-F1
#
_cell.length_a   1.000
_cell.length_b   1.000
_cell.length_c   1.000
_cell.angle_alpha   90.00
_cell.angle_beta   90.00
_cell.angle_gamma   90.00
#
_symmetry.space_group_name_H-M   'P 1'
#
loop_
_entity.id
_entity.type
_entity.pdbx_description
1 polymer ?
#
loop_
_entity_poly.entity_id
_entity_poly.type
_entity_poly.pdbx_seq_one_letter_code
_entity_poly.pdbx_strand_id
1 'polypeptide(L)'
;MLALQVGCGPAGDEVTAAEGGQPLPVEEVSTRERPTEEVAPPDGASSTTSAVSDCEGTVEELVSTVYQDTYVTEESPDTSFATAERLAVDGSPKQRVYLNFNPSLDGRPVLGAKLRLWARDGASGGFSLHSVDYWQSANFITWNKPLPVGPVLHGPMAVVDEAWNEFDVTSVMDTDEGEDGFSFALVSTSGDGAVFTSREGDGGTRPPQLVLTLGPKCNYHGDGLGGRLTQATRMDFSQSESLVHASADWRDGGWTTMTRDDSGQYVLRRFALDGSVKLTRAFAQGNANFRFAVTPLGNLMVAADYSQLTLHGRLLQSAPVGSRNLLLLKLKPDGSLDWFMTYAPTGGTVSVSAVRTDANGSLVVAGDFRGQLTLGGTTFDAGATTPQQMAGFVARIGWDAQHLWSHAIPTGQEGTRVRALAVNGDGSVLVGGGLGLGAILGGTTATGAPTTPFIARYLPDGTPSWTRVLDGATGAVESAVATNVGWAFAFNLRGGFQFAGSRIQVDPPGWTSGLALAFITDSGVEAWAKLHGSPWATVSALGLGARYDGTLILAGRMGSAADLGGGYLGQYETPFLAHYGLDGEHRWSRTFIDPRVGWDESHPLNKPHFLMLSTGEPMLTSMLTDPLTVDGQTFDYNLGPFPLVMLRFN
;
A
#
# COMPACT_ATOMS: atom_id res chain seq x y z
N MET A 1 -29.68 61.60 -2.34
CA MET A 1 -30.98 62.11 -1.81
C MET A 1 -31.77 60.89 -1.40
N LEU A 2 -31.84 60.50 -0.14
CA LEU A 2 -32.53 61.13 1.01
C LEU A 2 -34.04 61.28 0.76
N ALA A 3 -34.82 60.46 1.50
CA ALA A 3 -36.23 60.64 1.91
C ALA A 3 -37.26 60.71 0.75
N LEU A 4 -38.55 60.39 0.85
CA LEU A 4 -39.58 60.29 1.89
C LEU A 4 -40.71 59.45 1.17
N GLN A 5 -41.67 58.74 1.77
CA GLN A 5 -42.75 59.26 2.60
C GLN A 5 -43.72 58.13 2.98
N VAL A 6 -44.26 58.25 4.18
CA VAL A 6 -45.26 57.39 4.85
C VAL A 6 -46.69 57.80 4.45
N GLY A 7 -47.66 56.87 4.49
CA GLY A 7 -49.10 57.17 4.53
C GLY A 7 -49.91 56.03 5.17
N CYS A 8 -50.75 56.37 6.16
CA CYS A 8 -51.60 55.47 6.97
C CYS A 8 -53.09 55.48 6.51
N GLY A 9 -53.70 54.27 6.42
CA GLY A 9 -55.12 53.79 6.62
C GLY A 9 -56.37 54.61 6.21
N PRO A 10 -57.62 54.12 6.43
CA PRO A 10 -58.13 52.73 6.57
C PRO A 10 -59.53 52.44 5.90
N ALA A 11 -59.96 51.16 5.98
CA ALA A 11 -61.32 50.57 6.12
C ALA A 11 -62.47 50.66 5.06
N GLY A 12 -63.04 49.46 4.77
CA GLY A 12 -64.46 49.12 4.49
C GLY A 12 -64.92 49.14 3.03
N ASP A 13 -65.90 48.37 2.55
CA ASP A 13 -66.56 47.10 2.92
C ASP A 13 -67.52 46.72 1.75
N GLU A 14 -68.09 45.50 1.76
CA GLU A 14 -69.22 44.96 0.93
C GLU A 14 -68.96 44.62 -0.56
N VAL A 15 -69.07 43.40 -1.11
CA VAL A 15 -69.96 42.20 -1.03
C VAL A 15 -71.23 42.24 -1.92
N THR A 16 -71.26 41.37 -2.95
CA THR A 16 -72.40 40.52 -3.44
C THR A 16 -71.79 39.52 -4.45
N ALA A 17 -71.70 38.20 -4.30
CA ALA A 17 -72.63 37.10 -3.93
C ALA A 17 -73.46 36.53 -5.11
N ALA A 18 -73.22 35.26 -5.45
CA ALA A 18 -74.18 34.19 -5.81
C ALA A 18 -73.47 33.08 -6.65
N GLU A 19 -73.62 31.77 -6.45
CA GLU A 19 -74.14 30.91 -5.38
C GLU A 19 -73.96 29.44 -5.83
N GLY A 20 -73.88 28.48 -4.88
CA GLY A 20 -74.30 27.09 -5.13
C GLY A 20 -73.37 25.97 -4.64
N GLY A 21 -73.63 25.44 -3.43
CA GLY A 21 -73.12 24.13 -2.99
C GLY A 21 -72.82 24.05 -1.49
N GLN A 22 -73.86 23.80 -0.68
CA GLN A 22 -73.86 23.84 0.78
C GLN A 22 -73.13 22.63 1.43
N PRO A 23 -72.27 22.85 2.46
CA PRO A 23 -71.63 21.80 3.27
C PRO A 23 -72.37 21.55 4.61
N LEU A 24 -71.94 20.52 5.36
CA LEU A 24 -72.01 20.27 6.84
C LEU A 24 -72.23 18.76 7.14
N PRO A 25 -71.85 18.18 8.31
CA PRO A 25 -71.17 18.73 9.48
C PRO A 25 -69.92 17.94 9.94
N VAL A 26 -69.23 18.48 10.94
CA VAL A 26 -68.18 17.84 11.75
C VAL A 26 -68.84 17.08 12.89
N GLU A 27 -68.57 15.77 13.06
CA GLU A 27 -68.48 15.07 14.36
C GLU A 27 -67.94 13.64 14.23
N GLU A 28 -67.34 13.17 15.33
CA GLU A 28 -66.52 11.98 15.56
C GLU A 28 -67.12 10.64 15.11
N VAL A 29 -66.31 9.74 14.53
CA VAL A 29 -66.56 8.27 14.60
C VAL A 29 -65.26 7.45 14.59
N SER A 30 -65.02 6.81 15.74
CA SER A 30 -64.64 5.40 15.96
C SER A 30 -63.31 4.86 15.43
N THR A 31 -62.43 4.66 16.40
CA THR A 31 -61.58 3.47 16.59
C THR A 31 -62.16 2.20 15.96
N ARG A 32 -61.35 1.49 15.16
CA ARG A 32 -61.48 0.04 14.96
C ARG A 32 -60.15 -0.60 15.29
N GLU A 33 -60.16 -1.33 16.40
CA GLU A 33 -59.07 -2.15 16.91
C GLU A 33 -58.55 -3.12 15.84
N ARG A 34 -57.23 -3.25 15.76
CA ARG A 34 -56.56 -4.45 15.26
C ARG A 34 -55.82 -5.05 16.46
N PRO A 35 -55.92 -6.36 16.73
CA PRO A 35 -55.58 -6.91 18.03
C PRO A 35 -54.09 -6.81 18.32
N THR A 36 -53.78 -6.42 19.55
CA THR A 36 -52.51 -6.64 20.22
C THR A 36 -52.19 -8.14 20.26
N GLU A 37 -51.30 -8.58 19.38
CA GLU A 37 -50.45 -9.72 19.67
C GLU A 37 -49.19 -9.15 20.32
N GLU A 38 -49.17 -9.24 21.65
CA GLU A 38 -48.02 -8.98 22.50
C GLU A 38 -46.94 -10.01 22.15
N VAL A 39 -46.11 -9.69 21.16
CA VAL A 39 -44.86 -10.40 20.94
C VAL A 39 -43.91 -9.90 22.03
N ALA A 40 -43.72 -10.76 23.04
CA ALA A 40 -42.69 -10.62 24.04
C ALA A 40 -41.35 -10.22 23.38
N PRO A 41 -40.54 -9.35 24.01
CA PRO A 41 -39.23 -9.03 23.47
C PRO A 41 -38.46 -10.34 23.31
N PRO A 42 -37.78 -10.61 22.18
CA PRO A 42 -36.78 -11.64 22.19
C PRO A 42 -35.70 -11.17 23.18
N ASP A 43 -35.72 -11.80 24.35
CA ASP A 43 -34.62 -11.83 25.28
C ASP A 43 -33.33 -12.13 24.52
N GLY A 44 -32.27 -11.36 24.82
CA GLY A 44 -30.92 -11.68 24.39
C GLY A 44 -30.38 -10.85 23.22
N ALA A 45 -30.48 -9.52 23.29
CA ALA A 45 -29.49 -8.67 22.63
C ALA A 45 -28.16 -8.77 23.41
N SER A 46 -27.37 -9.79 23.08
CA SER A 46 -25.92 -9.78 23.17
C SER A 46 -25.39 -10.84 22.22
N SER A 47 -25.57 -10.62 20.91
CA SER A 47 -24.68 -11.25 19.94
C SER A 47 -23.36 -10.48 19.99
N THR A 48 -22.49 -10.85 20.90
CA THR A 48 -21.06 -10.74 20.63
C THR A 48 -20.84 -11.56 19.36
N THR A 49 -20.80 -10.92 18.20
CA THR A 49 -20.19 -11.49 17.00
C THR A 49 -18.75 -11.77 17.40
N SER A 50 -18.49 -13.00 17.84
CA SER A 50 -17.13 -13.45 18.10
C SER A 50 -16.34 -13.20 16.82
N ALA A 51 -15.19 -12.54 16.95
CA ALA A 51 -14.26 -12.38 15.84
C ALA A 51 -14.05 -13.76 15.20
N VAL A 52 -14.36 -13.86 13.90
CA VAL A 52 -14.08 -15.06 13.11
C VAL A 52 -12.70 -14.87 12.54
N SER A 53 -11.79 -15.73 12.96
CA SER A 53 -10.44 -15.80 12.41
C SER A 53 -10.33 -17.10 11.62
N ASP A 54 -9.98 -17.03 10.33
CA ASP A 54 -9.59 -18.22 9.55
C ASP A 54 -8.12 -18.51 9.85
N CYS A 55 -7.89 -18.99 11.07
CA CYS A 55 -6.58 -19.26 11.63
C CYS A 55 -6.44 -20.75 11.91
N GLU A 56 -5.40 -21.36 11.35
CA GLU A 56 -5.02 -22.74 11.63
C GLU A 56 -3.88 -22.77 12.66
N GLY A 57 -4.04 -23.66 13.66
CA GLY A 57 -3.09 -23.82 14.75
C GLY A 57 -3.29 -22.84 15.91
N THR A 58 -2.34 -22.87 16.84
CA THR A 58 -2.30 -21.99 18.01
C THR A 58 -0.92 -21.35 18.12
N VAL A 59 -0.75 -20.44 19.07
CA VAL A 59 0.60 -20.03 19.47
C VAL A 59 1.35 -21.26 20.00
N GLU A 60 2.58 -21.47 19.55
CA GLU A 60 3.43 -22.60 19.97
C GLU A 60 4.86 -22.12 20.16
N GLU A 61 5.59 -22.77 21.07
CA GLU A 61 7.03 -22.61 21.21
C GLU A 61 7.77 -23.70 20.42
N LEU A 62 8.58 -23.30 19.45
CA LEU A 62 9.47 -24.18 18.69
C LEU A 62 10.90 -24.03 19.22
N VAL A 63 11.47 -25.11 19.75
CA VAL A 63 12.89 -25.15 20.14
C VAL A 63 13.69 -25.77 19.01
N SER A 64 14.48 -24.94 18.31
CA SER A 64 15.40 -25.37 17.26
C SER A 64 16.80 -25.56 17.83
N THR A 65 17.42 -26.70 17.54
CA THR A 65 18.84 -26.91 17.84
C THR A 65 19.70 -26.29 16.74
N VAL A 66 20.90 -25.86 17.11
CA VAL A 66 21.87 -25.33 16.16
C VAL A 66 22.16 -26.32 15.01
N TYR A 67 22.17 -25.79 13.78
CA TYR A 67 22.47 -26.52 12.56
C TYR A 67 23.97 -26.63 12.32
N GLN A 68 24.70 -25.53 12.51
CA GLN A 68 26.15 -25.47 12.46
C GLN A 68 26.66 -24.50 13.53
N ASP A 69 27.74 -24.84 14.20
CA ASP A 69 28.49 -23.93 15.06
C ASP A 69 29.99 -24.12 14.89
N THR A 70 30.73 -23.08 15.27
CA THR A 70 32.18 -23.12 15.34
C THR A 70 32.67 -21.92 16.15
N TYR A 71 33.92 -21.98 16.56
CA TYR A 71 34.63 -20.80 17.02
C TYR A 71 35.95 -20.65 16.27
N VAL A 72 36.47 -19.43 16.25
CA VAL A 72 37.78 -19.10 15.68
C VAL A 72 38.65 -18.46 16.74
N THR A 73 39.95 -18.68 16.68
CA THR A 73 40.92 -18.14 17.64
C THR A 73 42.16 -17.62 16.92
N GLU A 74 42.66 -16.46 17.35
CA GLU A 74 43.91 -15.88 16.85
C GLU A 74 45.12 -16.81 17.05
N GLU A 75 45.08 -17.66 18.09
CA GLU A 75 46.16 -18.61 18.40
C GLU A 75 46.26 -19.78 17.42
N SER A 76 45.22 -20.05 16.63
CA SER A 76 45.19 -21.15 15.66
C SER A 76 44.50 -20.68 14.38
N PRO A 77 45.14 -19.78 13.61
CA PRO A 77 44.40 -18.90 12.72
C PRO A 77 43.89 -19.58 11.44
N ASP A 78 44.44 -20.74 11.09
CA ASP A 78 44.05 -21.55 9.92
C ASP A 78 43.24 -22.80 10.30
N THR A 79 42.89 -22.95 11.58
CA THR A 79 42.15 -24.12 12.08
C THR A 79 40.65 -23.82 12.13
N SER A 80 39.84 -24.74 11.60
CA SER A 80 38.39 -24.77 11.83
C SER A 80 38.09 -25.65 13.03
N PHE A 81 37.20 -25.19 13.89
CA PHE A 81 36.74 -25.89 15.10
C PHE A 81 35.31 -26.40 14.98
N ALA A 82 34.87 -26.73 13.75
CA ALA A 82 33.52 -27.19 13.41
C ALA A 82 33.02 -28.45 14.14
N THR A 83 33.91 -29.19 14.81
CA THR A 83 33.59 -30.41 15.58
C THR A 83 34.06 -30.33 17.02
N ALA A 84 34.45 -29.14 17.48
CA ALA A 84 34.88 -28.95 18.86
C ALA A 84 33.68 -29.08 19.79
N GLU A 85 33.85 -29.72 20.96
CA GLU A 85 32.78 -29.91 21.95
C GLU A 85 32.47 -28.63 22.79
N ARG A 86 33.11 -27.51 22.45
CA ARG A 86 32.98 -26.21 23.12
C ARG A 86 33.05 -25.07 22.13
N LEU A 87 32.45 -23.95 22.49
CA LEU A 87 32.50 -22.68 21.76
C LEU A 87 33.08 -21.62 22.68
N ALA A 88 34.22 -21.04 22.31
CA ALA A 88 34.92 -20.06 23.16
C ALA A 88 34.89 -18.66 22.54
N VAL A 89 34.58 -17.66 23.37
CA VAL A 89 34.59 -16.23 22.99
C VAL A 89 35.40 -15.44 24.00
N ASP A 90 36.37 -14.67 23.51
CA ASP A 90 37.36 -13.98 24.34
C ASP A 90 37.96 -12.79 23.56
N GLY A 91 38.41 -11.76 24.26
CA GLY A 91 39.12 -10.61 23.73
C GLY A 91 40.65 -10.74 23.77
N SER A 92 41.22 -11.70 24.53
CA SER A 92 42.67 -11.90 24.66
C SER A 92 43.06 -13.32 25.13
N PRO A 93 43.51 -14.22 24.24
CA PRO A 93 43.58 -14.07 22.79
C PRO A 93 42.18 -13.88 22.18
N LYS A 94 42.09 -13.24 21.01
CA LYS A 94 40.78 -13.00 20.41
C LYS A 94 40.14 -14.29 19.93
N GLN A 95 38.91 -14.52 20.36
CA GLN A 95 38.07 -15.64 19.94
C GLN A 95 36.67 -15.17 19.61
N ARG A 96 36.04 -15.80 18.62
CA ARG A 96 34.67 -15.50 18.20
C ARG A 96 33.93 -16.79 17.91
N VAL A 97 32.66 -16.83 18.27
CA VAL A 97 31.77 -17.96 17.98
C VAL A 97 30.82 -17.56 16.87
N TYR A 98 30.50 -18.51 15.99
CA TYR A 98 29.46 -18.40 14.97
C TYR A 98 28.43 -19.51 15.16
N LEU A 99 27.16 -19.15 15.06
CA LEU A 99 26.02 -20.05 15.18
C LEU A 99 25.14 -19.91 13.94
N ASN A 100 24.56 -21.01 13.49
CA ASN A 100 23.57 -21.05 12.43
C ASN A 100 22.43 -22.00 12.82
N PHE A 101 21.18 -21.55 12.63
CA PHE A 101 19.96 -22.30 12.86
C PHE A 101 19.15 -22.35 11.58
N ASN A 102 18.54 -23.50 11.28
CA ASN A 102 17.62 -23.63 10.14
C ASN A 102 16.30 -24.31 10.60
N PRO A 103 15.45 -23.58 11.35
CA PRO A 103 14.19 -24.12 11.83
C PRO A 103 13.17 -24.24 10.70
N SER A 104 12.44 -25.35 10.65
CA SER A 104 11.24 -25.44 9.81
C SER A 104 10.10 -24.71 10.49
N LEU A 105 9.66 -23.60 9.92
CA LEU A 105 8.57 -22.77 10.47
C LEU A 105 7.18 -23.28 10.07
N ASP A 106 7.11 -24.25 9.14
CA ASP A 106 5.88 -24.69 8.49
C ASP A 106 5.00 -23.48 8.13
N GLY A 107 5.52 -22.42 7.49
CA GLY A 107 4.74 -21.24 7.08
C GLY A 107 4.08 -20.42 8.20
N ARG A 108 4.41 -20.64 9.47
CA ARG A 108 3.85 -19.86 10.59
C ARG A 108 4.62 -18.57 10.82
N PRO A 109 3.94 -17.48 11.22
CA PRO A 109 4.63 -16.25 11.60
C PRO A 109 5.43 -16.47 12.88
N VAL A 110 6.67 -15.97 12.92
CA VAL A 110 7.42 -15.87 14.18
C VAL A 110 6.91 -14.65 14.93
N LEU A 111 6.41 -14.79 16.15
CA LEU A 111 5.96 -13.68 17.02
C LEU A 111 7.07 -13.20 17.99
N GLY A 112 8.09 -14.02 18.20
CA GLY A 112 9.20 -13.73 19.11
C GLY A 112 10.30 -14.78 19.00
N ALA A 113 11.53 -14.41 19.34
CA ALA A 113 12.68 -15.31 19.29
C ALA A 113 13.69 -15.07 20.42
N LYS A 114 14.18 -16.17 21.00
CA LYS A 114 15.23 -16.17 22.02
C LYS A 114 16.35 -17.12 21.66
N LEU A 115 17.59 -16.65 21.68
CA LEU A 115 18.77 -17.50 21.62
C LEU A 115 19.10 -17.97 23.04
N ARG A 116 19.29 -19.28 23.25
CA ARG A 116 19.71 -19.87 24.52
C ARG A 116 21.06 -20.56 24.36
N LEU A 117 22.01 -20.21 25.21
CA LEU A 117 23.35 -20.81 25.24
C LEU A 117 23.69 -21.33 26.64
N TRP A 118 24.13 -22.58 26.73
CA TRP A 118 24.60 -23.14 28.00
C TRP A 118 26.07 -22.79 28.21
N ALA A 119 26.35 -22.00 29.24
CA ALA A 119 27.72 -21.67 29.62
C ALA A 119 28.31 -22.75 30.54
N ARG A 120 29.53 -23.18 30.22
CA ARG A 120 30.41 -24.00 31.08
C ARG A 120 31.44 -23.17 31.83
N ASP A 121 31.61 -21.92 31.40
CA ASP A 121 32.42 -20.90 32.05
C ASP A 121 31.80 -19.53 31.74
N GLY A 122 31.58 -18.73 32.78
CA GLY A 122 30.93 -17.41 32.70
C GLY A 122 31.91 -16.28 32.39
N ALA A 123 31.38 -15.08 32.17
CA ALA A 123 32.17 -13.87 31.94
C ALA A 123 31.53 -12.67 32.65
N SER A 124 32.33 -11.83 33.30
CA SER A 124 31.85 -10.67 34.06
C SER A 124 31.35 -9.51 33.20
N GLY A 125 31.68 -9.48 31.91
CA GLY A 125 31.22 -8.45 30.98
C GLY A 125 32.01 -8.38 29.66
N GLY A 126 31.59 -7.47 28.76
CA GLY A 126 32.29 -7.21 27.49
C GLY A 126 31.90 -8.12 26.33
N PHE A 127 30.88 -8.97 26.54
CA PHE A 127 30.31 -9.89 25.57
C PHE A 127 29.17 -9.23 24.76
N SER A 128 29.16 -9.34 23.42
CA SER A 128 28.07 -8.86 22.55
C SER A 128 27.65 -9.89 21.51
N LEU A 129 26.34 -9.92 21.25
CA LEU A 129 25.69 -10.73 20.22
C LEU A 129 25.47 -9.88 18.97
N HIS A 130 25.78 -10.45 17.80
CA HIS A 130 25.70 -9.78 16.51
C HIS A 130 24.96 -10.64 15.49
N SER A 131 24.36 -10.00 14.48
CA SER A 131 23.88 -10.72 13.29
C SER A 131 25.05 -11.07 12.35
N VAL A 132 24.84 -12.08 11.53
CA VAL A 132 25.78 -12.55 10.48
C VAL A 132 24.93 -13.02 9.31
N ASP A 133 25.41 -12.83 8.08
CA ASP A 133 24.75 -13.37 6.88
C ASP A 133 24.64 -14.90 6.98
N TYR A 134 23.60 -15.49 6.38
CA TYR A 134 23.42 -16.94 6.38
C TYR A 134 24.63 -17.73 5.83
N TRP A 135 24.93 -18.87 6.47
CA TRP A 135 26.08 -19.73 6.11
C TRP A 135 25.80 -21.21 6.36
N GLN A 136 26.36 -22.10 5.53
CA GLN A 136 25.97 -23.52 5.54
C GLN A 136 27.01 -24.49 6.11
N SER A 137 28.29 -24.09 6.25
CA SER A 137 29.38 -25.01 6.62
C SER A 137 30.43 -24.35 7.49
N ALA A 138 30.64 -24.92 8.68
CA ALA A 138 31.63 -24.47 9.66
C ALA A 138 33.08 -24.81 9.26
N ASN A 139 33.26 -25.81 8.39
CA ASN A 139 34.57 -26.37 8.03
C ASN A 139 35.52 -25.38 7.33
N PHE A 140 34.98 -24.28 6.79
CA PHE A 140 35.76 -23.28 6.04
C PHE A 140 35.97 -21.98 6.81
N ILE A 141 35.39 -21.88 8.01
CA ILE A 141 35.48 -20.69 8.85
C ILE A 141 36.71 -20.84 9.74
N THR A 142 37.64 -19.90 9.62
CA THR A 142 38.88 -19.82 10.41
C THR A 142 39.12 -18.36 10.82
N TRP A 143 40.08 -18.11 11.70
CA TRP A 143 40.44 -16.73 12.07
C TRP A 143 40.88 -15.89 10.86
N ASN A 144 41.62 -16.52 9.92
CA ASN A 144 42.07 -15.88 8.68
C ASN A 144 40.97 -15.78 7.61
N LYS A 145 39.84 -16.49 7.78
CA LYS A 145 38.65 -16.43 6.91
C LYS A 145 37.37 -16.34 7.76
N PRO A 146 37.19 -15.27 8.55
CA PRO A 146 36.03 -15.13 9.41
C PRO A 146 34.81 -14.68 8.60
N LEU A 147 33.61 -14.93 9.12
CA LEU A 147 32.40 -14.34 8.57
C LEU A 147 32.34 -12.83 8.91
N PRO A 148 31.82 -11.99 8.00
CA PRO A 148 31.52 -10.59 8.31
C PRO A 148 30.54 -10.50 9.48
N VAL A 149 30.85 -9.65 10.47
CA VAL A 149 30.00 -9.44 11.65
C VAL A 149 29.13 -8.21 11.42
N GLY A 150 27.81 -8.40 11.52
CA GLY A 150 26.82 -7.35 11.35
C GLY A 150 26.57 -6.51 12.61
N PRO A 151 25.47 -5.74 12.63
CA PRO A 151 25.05 -4.94 13.77
C PRO A 151 24.95 -5.71 15.08
N VAL A 152 25.16 -4.99 16.20
CA VAL A 152 24.95 -5.53 17.55
C VAL A 152 23.45 -5.74 17.75
N LEU A 153 23.08 -6.94 18.18
CA LEU A 153 21.72 -7.33 18.55
C LEU A 153 21.51 -7.18 20.05
N HIS A 154 22.54 -7.51 20.84
CA HIS A 154 22.48 -7.46 22.29
C HIS A 154 23.88 -7.24 22.90
N GLY A 155 23.95 -6.57 24.04
CA GLY A 155 25.18 -6.34 24.80
C GLY A 155 25.75 -4.92 24.70
N PRO A 156 26.90 -4.63 25.37
CA PRO A 156 27.71 -5.58 26.12
C PRO A 156 27.01 -6.12 27.37
N MET A 157 27.29 -7.38 27.74
CA MET A 157 26.64 -8.06 28.86
C MET A 157 27.57 -9.07 29.56
N ALA A 158 27.13 -9.56 30.71
CA ALA A 158 27.76 -10.67 31.43
C ALA A 158 27.15 -12.02 31.02
N VAL A 159 27.90 -13.10 31.26
CA VAL A 159 27.47 -14.49 31.05
C VAL A 159 27.50 -15.19 32.41
N VAL A 160 26.37 -15.78 32.79
CA VAL A 160 26.24 -16.55 34.04
C VAL A 160 26.78 -17.95 33.81
N ASP A 161 27.70 -18.36 34.69
CA ASP A 161 28.32 -19.69 34.67
C ASP A 161 27.32 -20.81 35.04
N GLU A 162 27.54 -22.01 34.49
CA GLU A 162 26.73 -23.22 34.68
C GLU A 162 25.21 -22.98 34.55
N ALA A 163 24.83 -22.15 33.57
CA ALA A 163 23.46 -21.73 33.35
C ALA A 163 23.13 -21.54 31.85
N TRP A 164 21.83 -21.62 31.55
CA TRP A 164 21.28 -21.11 30.30
C TRP A 164 21.29 -19.59 30.33
N ASN A 165 21.95 -18.99 29.35
CA ASN A 165 21.94 -17.57 29.10
C ASN A 165 20.99 -17.32 27.92
N GLU A 166 19.94 -16.52 28.14
CA GLU A 166 18.93 -16.19 27.12
C GLU A 166 19.15 -14.79 26.57
N PHE A 167 19.05 -14.64 25.25
CA PHE A 167 19.16 -13.37 24.54
C PHE A 167 17.92 -13.19 23.67
N ASP A 168 17.21 -12.07 23.81
CA ASP A 168 16.13 -11.72 22.89
C ASP A 168 16.74 -11.37 21.53
N VAL A 169 16.36 -12.13 20.51
CA VAL A 169 16.82 -11.97 19.12
C VAL A 169 15.65 -11.77 18.18
N THR A 170 14.48 -11.37 18.71
CA THR A 170 13.27 -11.13 17.92
C THR A 170 13.50 -10.15 16.77
N SER A 171 14.40 -9.19 16.93
CA SER A 171 14.77 -8.22 15.89
C SER A 171 15.52 -8.80 14.69
N VAL A 172 16.00 -10.05 14.76
CA VAL A 172 16.76 -10.73 13.68
C VAL A 172 15.85 -11.59 12.82
N MET A 173 14.58 -11.71 13.18
CA MET A 173 13.57 -12.37 12.36
C MET A 173 13.19 -11.52 11.12
N ASP A 174 14.09 -10.62 10.69
CA ASP A 174 13.98 -9.50 9.75
C ASP A 174 14.65 -9.76 8.40
N THR A 175 14.67 -11.00 7.96
CA THR A 175 15.25 -11.27 6.65
C THR A 175 14.38 -12.25 5.89
N ASP A 176 14.38 -12.08 4.57
CA ASP A 176 13.98 -13.13 3.63
C ASP A 176 14.73 -14.45 3.93
N GLU A 177 15.78 -14.43 4.78
CA GLU A 177 16.45 -15.59 5.39
C GLU A 177 15.59 -16.37 6.40
N GLY A 178 14.34 -16.01 6.69
CA GLY A 178 13.40 -16.96 7.29
C GLY A 178 13.28 -18.26 6.48
N GLU A 179 13.66 -18.21 5.18
CA GLU A 179 13.81 -19.38 4.29
C GLU A 179 15.20 -20.03 4.34
N ASP A 180 16.25 -19.26 4.66
CA ASP A 180 17.64 -19.75 4.64
C ASP A 180 18.12 -20.22 6.03
N GLY A 181 17.83 -19.46 7.09
CA GLY A 181 18.16 -19.76 8.49
C GLY A 181 18.63 -18.52 9.27
N PHE A 182 18.71 -18.62 10.60
CA PHE A 182 19.15 -17.54 11.49
C PHE A 182 20.61 -17.71 11.90
N SER A 183 21.44 -16.68 11.70
CA SER A 183 22.88 -16.73 12.00
C SER A 183 23.33 -15.64 12.96
N PHE A 184 24.23 -16.01 13.88
CA PHE A 184 24.70 -15.13 14.94
C PHE A 184 26.21 -15.22 15.12
N ALA A 185 26.82 -14.11 15.55
CA ALA A 185 28.19 -14.08 16.05
C ALA A 185 28.22 -13.59 17.50
N LEU A 186 29.10 -14.20 18.28
CA LEU A 186 29.38 -13.83 19.66
C LEU A 186 30.81 -13.25 19.67
N VAL A 187 30.95 -12.00 20.13
CA VAL A 187 32.21 -11.26 20.14
C VAL A 187 32.46 -10.73 21.56
N SER A 188 33.72 -10.75 22.01
CA SER A 188 34.12 -10.12 23.27
C SER A 188 35.20 -9.06 23.07
N THR A 189 35.11 -7.97 23.83
CA THR A 189 36.20 -7.00 23.99
C THR A 189 36.97 -7.19 25.30
N SER A 190 36.52 -8.09 26.17
CA SER A 190 37.13 -8.41 27.47
C SER A 190 38.03 -9.63 27.36
N GLY A 191 39.15 -9.63 28.09
CA GLY A 191 40.00 -10.83 28.28
C GLY A 191 39.42 -11.84 29.29
N ASP A 192 38.27 -11.53 29.88
CA ASP A 192 37.45 -12.45 30.67
C ASP A 192 36.43 -13.08 29.72
N GLY A 193 36.85 -14.17 29.06
CA GLY A 193 36.08 -14.88 28.05
C GLY A 193 34.99 -15.80 28.63
N ALA A 194 34.10 -16.28 27.77
CA ALA A 194 33.09 -17.27 28.13
C ALA A 194 33.23 -18.54 27.28
N VAL A 195 32.85 -19.68 27.84
CA VAL A 195 32.85 -20.97 27.14
C VAL A 195 31.44 -21.54 27.15
N PHE A 196 30.88 -21.78 25.97
CA PHE A 196 29.59 -22.41 25.78
C PHE A 196 29.72 -23.85 25.30
N THR A 197 28.66 -24.61 25.49
CA THR A 197 28.53 -25.94 24.87
C THR A 197 28.27 -25.78 23.37
N SER A 198 28.94 -26.61 22.56
CA SER A 198 28.66 -26.71 21.12
C SER A 198 27.61 -27.79 20.83
N ARG A 199 27.27 -27.93 19.54
CA ARG A 199 26.47 -29.02 19.00
C ARG A 199 27.00 -30.41 19.38
N GLU A 200 28.32 -30.62 19.36
CA GLU A 200 28.97 -31.89 19.68
C GLU A 200 29.18 -32.08 21.18
N GLY A 201 29.02 -31.02 21.98
CA GLY A 201 29.28 -31.03 23.41
C GLY A 201 28.20 -31.69 24.26
N ASP A 202 28.57 -32.11 25.47
CA ASP A 202 27.68 -32.66 26.51
C ASP A 202 26.75 -33.80 26.03
N GLY A 203 27.22 -34.61 25.09
CA GLY A 203 26.43 -35.70 24.50
C GLY A 203 25.14 -35.21 23.83
N GLY A 204 25.09 -33.95 23.39
CA GLY A 204 23.92 -33.34 22.74
C GLY A 204 22.79 -32.92 23.69
N THR A 205 23.04 -32.88 25.01
CA THR A 205 21.99 -32.55 26.00
C THR A 205 21.77 -31.04 26.18
N ARG A 206 22.78 -30.21 25.91
CA ARG A 206 22.75 -28.76 26.11
C ARG A 206 23.34 -27.96 24.93
N PRO A 207 23.05 -28.31 23.66
CA PRO A 207 23.58 -27.56 22.52
C PRO A 207 22.94 -26.16 22.47
N PRO A 208 23.52 -25.20 21.73
CA PRO A 208 22.87 -23.92 21.45
C PRO A 208 21.46 -24.11 20.89
N GLN A 209 20.50 -23.31 21.37
CA GLN A 209 19.09 -23.39 20.96
C GLN A 209 18.57 -22.03 20.50
N LEU A 210 17.71 -22.04 19.49
CA LEU A 210 16.88 -20.91 19.10
C LEU A 210 15.43 -21.27 19.42
N VAL A 211 14.84 -20.52 20.34
CA VAL A 211 13.47 -20.71 20.82
C VAL A 211 12.58 -19.69 20.14
N LEU A 212 11.68 -20.15 19.28
CA LEU A 212 10.76 -19.33 18.51
C LEU A 212 9.36 -19.43 19.10
N THR A 213 8.71 -18.29 19.33
CA THR A 213 7.27 -18.23 19.56
C THR A 213 6.61 -18.09 18.21
N LEU A 214 5.90 -19.11 17.74
CA LEU A 214 5.24 -19.11 16.44
C LEU A 214 3.74 -18.82 16.62
N GLY A 215 3.17 -17.96 15.78
CA GLY A 215 1.74 -17.69 15.74
C GLY A 215 0.96 -18.70 14.89
N PRO A 216 -0.39 -18.64 14.93
CA PRO A 216 -1.23 -19.39 14.01
C PRO A 216 -1.10 -18.87 12.57
N LYS A 217 -1.42 -19.72 11.59
CA LYS A 217 -1.51 -19.33 10.17
C LYS A 217 -2.88 -18.71 9.91
N CYS A 218 -2.95 -17.41 9.66
CA CYS A 218 -4.22 -16.72 9.46
C CYS A 218 -4.36 -16.18 8.04
N ASN A 219 -5.47 -16.45 7.36
CA ASN A 219 -5.80 -15.82 6.07
C ASN A 219 -6.88 -14.75 6.20
N TYR A 220 -7.56 -14.69 7.35
CA TYR A 220 -8.63 -13.74 7.62
C TYR A 220 -8.68 -13.37 9.10
N HIS A 221 -8.85 -12.08 9.38
CA HIS A 221 -9.24 -11.53 10.68
C HIS A 221 -10.47 -10.66 10.48
N GLY A 222 -11.50 -10.77 11.33
CA GLY A 222 -12.67 -9.89 11.28
C GLY A 222 -13.94 -10.50 11.87
N ASP A 223 -15.10 -9.96 11.50
CA ASP A 223 -16.42 -10.49 11.91
C ASP A 223 -16.91 -11.67 11.04
N GLY A 224 -16.17 -12.00 9.97
CA GLY A 224 -16.48 -13.07 9.02
C GLY A 224 -17.55 -12.70 7.99
N LEU A 225 -18.06 -11.46 8.01
CA LEU A 225 -19.12 -10.98 7.13
C LEU A 225 -18.58 -10.24 5.90
N GLY A 226 -17.45 -9.55 6.03
CA GLY A 226 -16.83 -8.76 4.96
C GLY A 226 -15.68 -9.46 4.23
N GLY A 227 -15.38 -9.01 3.02
CA GLY A 227 -14.23 -9.45 2.26
C GLY A 227 -14.37 -10.80 1.57
N ARG A 228 -15.57 -11.41 1.51
CA ARG A 228 -15.83 -12.67 0.79
C ARG A 228 -15.97 -12.42 -0.71
N LEU A 229 -15.48 -13.37 -1.52
CA LEU A 229 -15.63 -13.36 -2.96
C LEU A 229 -17.11 -13.49 -3.33
N THR A 230 -17.67 -12.44 -3.94
CA THR A 230 -19.05 -12.42 -4.41
C THR A 230 -19.15 -12.77 -5.89
N GLN A 231 -18.10 -12.49 -6.66
CA GLN A 231 -18.07 -12.72 -8.09
C GLN A 231 -16.63 -12.85 -8.56
N ALA A 232 -16.40 -13.83 -9.45
CA ALA A 232 -15.17 -13.94 -10.21
C ALA A 232 -15.49 -13.91 -11.70
N THR A 233 -14.77 -13.08 -12.45
CA THR A 233 -14.85 -13.03 -13.90
C THR A 233 -13.48 -13.30 -14.49
N ARG A 234 -13.40 -14.32 -15.34
CA ARG A 234 -12.21 -14.63 -16.12
C ARG A 234 -12.39 -14.10 -17.54
N MET A 235 -11.38 -13.45 -18.05
CA MET A 235 -11.31 -13.03 -19.44
C MET A 235 -10.14 -13.68 -20.14
N ASP A 236 -10.46 -14.40 -21.20
CA ASP A 236 -9.48 -14.96 -22.11
C ASP A 236 -9.31 -14.03 -23.30
N PHE A 237 -8.07 -13.67 -23.59
CA PHE A 237 -7.73 -12.87 -24.75
C PHE A 237 -7.43 -13.77 -25.94
N SER A 238 -7.83 -13.32 -27.14
CA SER A 238 -7.57 -14.07 -28.38
C SER A 238 -6.09 -14.08 -28.79
N GLN A 239 -5.27 -13.28 -28.13
CA GLN A 239 -3.84 -13.05 -28.34
C GLN A 239 -3.21 -12.61 -27.02
N SER A 240 -1.89 -12.67 -26.89
CA SER A 240 -1.19 -12.13 -25.72
C SER A 240 -1.53 -10.64 -25.53
N GLU A 241 -2.22 -10.31 -24.45
CA GLU A 241 -2.58 -8.95 -24.08
C GLU A 241 -2.20 -8.69 -22.62
N SER A 242 -1.73 -7.48 -22.35
CA SER A 242 -1.40 -7.02 -21.01
C SER A 242 -2.34 -5.91 -20.55
N LEU A 243 -2.80 -5.96 -19.30
CA LEU A 243 -3.58 -4.88 -18.69
C LEU A 243 -2.73 -3.62 -18.54
N VAL A 244 -3.21 -2.49 -19.03
CA VAL A 244 -2.54 -1.18 -18.88
C VAL A 244 -3.17 -0.37 -17.76
N HIS A 245 -4.50 -0.32 -17.74
CA HIS A 245 -5.25 0.37 -16.70
C HIS A 245 -6.71 -0.11 -16.66
N ALA A 246 -7.35 0.07 -15.52
CA ALA A 246 -8.77 -0.17 -15.34
C ALA A 246 -9.39 0.93 -14.48
N SER A 247 -10.69 1.19 -14.66
CA SER A 247 -11.46 2.16 -13.88
C SER A 247 -12.90 1.68 -13.73
N ALA A 248 -13.50 1.95 -12.57
CA ALA A 248 -14.94 1.76 -12.38
C ALA A 248 -15.76 2.71 -13.27
N ASP A 249 -16.97 2.29 -13.63
CA ASP A 249 -17.98 3.07 -14.35
C ASP A 249 -19.11 3.46 -13.37
N TRP A 250 -19.28 4.76 -13.16
CA TRP A 250 -20.29 5.32 -12.25
C TRP A 250 -21.71 5.18 -12.79
N ARG A 251 -21.88 5.06 -14.11
CA ARG A 251 -23.20 5.15 -14.75
C ARG A 251 -24.03 3.89 -14.52
N ASP A 252 -23.40 2.72 -14.64
CA ASP A 252 -24.11 1.44 -14.68
C ASP A 252 -23.56 0.41 -13.66
N GLY A 253 -22.69 0.82 -12.73
CA GLY A 253 -22.04 -0.09 -11.78
C GLY A 253 -20.91 -0.94 -12.38
N GLY A 254 -20.70 -0.87 -13.69
CA GLY A 254 -19.70 -1.65 -14.41
C GLY A 254 -18.27 -1.12 -14.26
N TRP A 255 -17.42 -1.51 -15.18
CA TRP A 255 -16.03 -1.06 -15.23
C TRP A 255 -15.50 -1.08 -16.65
N THR A 256 -14.34 -0.46 -16.83
CA THR A 256 -13.66 -0.34 -18.11
C THR A 256 -12.20 -0.70 -17.94
N THR A 257 -11.65 -1.47 -18.89
CA THR A 257 -10.23 -1.82 -18.97
C THR A 257 -9.64 -1.32 -20.27
N MET A 258 -8.33 -1.10 -20.24
CA MET A 258 -7.54 -0.86 -21.41
C MET A 258 -6.35 -1.80 -21.39
N THR A 259 -6.20 -2.60 -22.44
CA THR A 259 -5.11 -3.57 -22.59
C THR A 259 -4.22 -3.18 -23.76
N ARG A 260 -3.04 -3.81 -23.85
CA ARG A 260 -2.10 -3.67 -24.96
C ARG A 260 -1.64 -5.05 -25.41
N ASP A 261 -1.70 -5.33 -26.70
CA ASP A 261 -1.15 -6.57 -27.26
C ASP A 261 0.34 -6.46 -27.64
N ASP A 262 0.93 -7.59 -28.04
CA ASP A 262 2.33 -7.66 -28.48
C ASP A 262 2.62 -6.81 -29.73
N SER A 263 1.61 -6.56 -30.57
CA SER A 263 1.71 -5.65 -31.73
C SER A 263 1.71 -4.17 -31.33
N GLY A 264 1.46 -3.89 -30.04
CA GLY A 264 1.31 -2.57 -29.48
C GLY A 264 -0.06 -1.93 -29.72
N GLN A 265 -1.06 -2.69 -30.14
CA GLN A 265 -2.44 -2.24 -30.26
C GLN A 265 -3.05 -2.15 -28.87
N TYR A 266 -3.61 -0.98 -28.57
CA TYR A 266 -4.39 -0.78 -27.36
C TYR A 266 -5.88 -1.02 -27.64
N VAL A 267 -6.52 -1.76 -26.74
CA VAL A 267 -7.92 -2.16 -26.83
C VAL A 267 -8.66 -1.69 -25.58
N LEU A 268 -9.75 -0.96 -25.77
CA LEU A 268 -10.67 -0.57 -24.72
C LEU A 268 -11.78 -1.61 -24.60
N ARG A 269 -12.07 -2.08 -23.37
CA ARG A 269 -13.21 -2.95 -23.09
C ARG A 269 -14.06 -2.40 -21.96
N ARG A 270 -15.39 -2.38 -22.14
CA ARG A 270 -16.35 -2.03 -21.08
C ARG A 270 -17.17 -3.23 -20.68
N PHE A 271 -17.48 -3.30 -19.40
CA PHE A 271 -18.17 -4.42 -18.78
C PHE A 271 -19.37 -3.90 -18.00
N ALA A 272 -20.44 -4.69 -17.99
CA ALA A 272 -21.51 -4.53 -17.02
C ALA A 272 -21.08 -5.06 -15.64
N LEU A 273 -21.87 -4.77 -14.60
CA LEU A 273 -21.61 -5.25 -13.25
C LEU A 273 -21.58 -6.79 -13.15
N ASP A 274 -22.29 -7.50 -14.03
CA ASP A 274 -22.29 -8.98 -14.09
C ASP A 274 -21.07 -9.57 -14.82
N GLY A 275 -20.15 -8.73 -15.33
CA GLY A 275 -18.97 -9.14 -16.07
C GLY A 275 -19.19 -9.29 -17.58
N SER A 276 -20.41 -9.10 -18.09
CA SER A 276 -20.68 -9.15 -19.53
C SER A 276 -20.02 -7.97 -20.28
N VAL A 277 -19.42 -8.27 -21.44
CA VAL A 277 -18.78 -7.25 -22.28
C VAL A 277 -19.85 -6.40 -22.98
N LYS A 278 -19.82 -5.09 -22.73
CA LYS A 278 -20.67 -4.09 -23.39
C LYS A 278 -20.03 -3.51 -24.66
N LEU A 279 -18.70 -3.37 -24.66
CA LEU A 279 -17.96 -2.74 -25.75
C LEU A 279 -16.55 -3.33 -25.81
N THR A 280 -16.07 -3.60 -27.02
CA THR A 280 -14.66 -3.84 -27.31
C THR A 280 -14.26 -2.96 -28.48
N ARG A 281 -13.19 -2.17 -28.33
CA ARG A 281 -12.75 -1.23 -29.36
C ARG A 281 -11.25 -1.03 -29.36
N ALA A 282 -10.61 -1.36 -30.48
CA ALA A 282 -9.24 -0.92 -30.77
C ALA A 282 -9.23 0.61 -30.92
N PHE A 283 -8.32 1.31 -30.23
CA PHE A 283 -8.34 2.79 -30.21
C PHE A 283 -7.02 3.45 -30.61
N ALA A 284 -5.87 2.87 -30.26
CA ALA A 284 -4.56 3.42 -30.61
C ALA A 284 -3.51 2.31 -30.74
N GLN A 285 -2.39 2.58 -31.39
CA GLN A 285 -1.28 1.63 -31.52
C GLN A 285 0.05 2.31 -31.29
N GLY A 286 0.95 1.71 -30.49
CA GLY A 286 2.31 2.21 -30.27
C GLY A 286 2.80 2.08 -28.83
N ASN A 287 3.54 3.07 -28.36
CA ASN A 287 4.18 3.14 -27.05
C ASN A 287 3.70 4.37 -26.27
N ALA A 288 2.76 4.12 -25.36
CA ALA A 288 2.14 5.11 -24.50
C ALA A 288 1.74 4.44 -23.18
N ASN A 289 1.89 5.16 -22.07
CA ASN A 289 1.42 4.73 -20.76
C ASN A 289 0.13 5.48 -20.45
N PHE A 290 -1.00 4.81 -20.60
CA PHE A 290 -2.30 5.44 -20.39
C PHE A 290 -2.80 5.30 -18.96
N ARG A 291 -3.55 6.30 -18.52
CA ARG A 291 -4.39 6.33 -17.32
C ARG A 291 -5.74 6.91 -17.73
N PHE A 292 -6.84 6.40 -17.20
CA PHE A 292 -8.16 6.94 -17.51
C PHE A 292 -9.11 6.86 -16.33
N ALA A 293 -10.09 7.76 -16.32
CA ALA A 293 -11.23 7.72 -15.42
C ALA A 293 -12.52 7.83 -16.24
N VAL A 294 -13.55 7.12 -15.81
CA VAL A 294 -14.88 7.20 -16.42
C VAL A 294 -15.69 8.29 -15.72
N THR A 295 -16.22 9.24 -16.49
CA THR A 295 -17.09 10.32 -16.00
C THR A 295 -18.48 9.80 -15.61
N PRO A 296 -19.28 10.52 -14.81
CA PRO A 296 -20.66 10.14 -14.50
C PRO A 296 -21.57 9.95 -15.74
N LEU A 297 -21.26 10.62 -16.86
CA LEU A 297 -21.99 10.48 -18.12
C LEU A 297 -21.50 9.30 -18.99
N GLY A 298 -20.43 8.61 -18.57
CA GLY A 298 -19.84 7.49 -19.27
C GLY A 298 -18.77 7.86 -20.31
N ASN A 299 -18.36 9.12 -20.43
CA ASN A 299 -17.16 9.49 -21.20
C ASN A 299 -15.91 8.97 -20.49
N LEU A 300 -14.83 8.70 -21.23
CA LEU A 300 -13.50 8.45 -20.66
C LEU A 300 -12.66 9.70 -20.77
N MET A 301 -12.14 10.15 -19.65
CA MET A 301 -11.10 11.16 -19.59
C MET A 301 -9.76 10.44 -19.42
N VAL A 302 -8.85 10.65 -20.36
CA VAL A 302 -7.63 9.87 -20.51
C VAL A 302 -6.42 10.81 -20.52
N ALA A 303 -5.37 10.40 -19.82
CA ALA A 303 -4.04 11.00 -19.95
C ALA A 303 -3.01 9.92 -20.26
N ALA A 304 -1.99 10.26 -21.02
CA ALA A 304 -0.88 9.36 -21.29
C ALA A 304 0.43 10.10 -21.52
N ASP A 305 1.53 9.48 -21.11
CA ASP A 305 2.85 9.83 -21.63
C ASP A 305 3.22 8.89 -22.78
N TYR A 306 3.63 9.44 -23.93
CA TYR A 306 3.89 8.66 -25.15
C TYR A 306 5.21 9.05 -25.81
N SER A 307 5.88 8.06 -26.42
CA SER A 307 7.04 8.28 -27.29
C SER A 307 6.66 8.21 -28.78
N GLN A 308 5.78 7.27 -29.13
CA GLN A 308 5.24 7.14 -30.48
C GLN A 308 3.86 6.49 -30.40
N LEU A 309 2.84 7.11 -30.99
CA LEU A 309 1.47 6.62 -30.92
C LEU A 309 0.71 6.95 -32.21
N THR A 310 0.12 5.96 -32.84
CA THR A 310 -0.90 6.16 -33.88
C THR A 310 -2.25 6.25 -33.20
N LEU A 311 -2.84 7.45 -33.18
CA LEU A 311 -4.16 7.72 -32.62
C LEU A 311 -5.11 8.07 -33.76
N HIS A 312 -6.13 7.23 -34.00
CA HIS A 312 -7.10 7.43 -35.08
C HIS A 312 -6.44 7.66 -36.46
N GLY A 313 -5.43 6.84 -36.80
CA GLY A 313 -4.69 6.92 -38.06
C GLY A 313 -3.67 8.05 -38.14
N ARG A 314 -3.57 8.90 -37.11
CA ARG A 314 -2.58 9.98 -37.04
C ARG A 314 -1.39 9.57 -36.18
N LEU A 315 -0.19 9.58 -36.77
CA LEU A 315 1.06 9.34 -36.04
C LEU A 315 1.40 10.57 -35.18
N LEU A 316 1.58 10.33 -33.88
CA LEU A 316 2.11 11.26 -32.90
C LEU A 316 3.49 10.74 -32.48
N GLN A 317 4.50 11.60 -32.46
CA GLN A 317 5.86 11.21 -32.11
C GLN A 317 6.49 12.28 -31.21
N SER A 318 7.20 11.83 -30.17
CA SER A 318 7.99 12.70 -29.31
C SER A 318 9.34 13.02 -29.95
N ALA A 319 9.92 14.16 -29.58
CA ALA A 319 11.24 14.58 -30.01
C ALA A 319 11.94 15.30 -28.86
N PRO A 320 13.21 14.99 -28.56
CA PRO A 320 14.09 14.02 -29.22
C PRO A 320 13.73 12.54 -28.90
N VAL A 321 14.33 11.59 -29.63
CA VAL A 321 14.16 10.15 -29.38
C VAL A 321 14.49 9.83 -27.92
N GLY A 322 13.63 9.06 -27.25
CA GLY A 322 13.74 8.72 -25.83
C GLY A 322 13.00 9.66 -24.87
N SER A 323 12.50 10.82 -25.35
CA SER A 323 11.57 11.65 -24.58
C SER A 323 10.13 11.14 -24.66
N ARG A 324 9.28 11.55 -23.72
CA ARG A 324 7.83 11.31 -23.76
C ARG A 324 7.08 12.65 -23.68
N ASN A 325 6.02 12.75 -24.47
CA ASN A 325 5.08 13.87 -24.51
C ASN A 325 3.80 13.51 -23.75
N LEU A 326 3.07 14.52 -23.28
CA LEU A 326 1.78 14.34 -22.62
C LEU A 326 0.68 14.37 -23.67
N LEU A 327 -0.22 13.39 -23.61
CA LEU A 327 -1.47 13.33 -24.36
C LEU A 327 -2.62 13.40 -23.37
N LEU A 328 -3.55 14.33 -23.56
CA LEU A 328 -4.82 14.38 -22.85
C LEU A 328 -5.93 14.16 -23.86
N LEU A 329 -6.91 13.31 -23.59
CA LEU A 329 -8.01 13.08 -24.53
C LEU A 329 -9.32 12.71 -23.82
N LYS A 330 -10.40 12.86 -24.58
CA LYS A 330 -11.74 12.40 -24.19
C LYS A 330 -12.29 11.45 -25.24
N LEU A 331 -12.79 10.31 -24.77
CA LEU A 331 -13.60 9.39 -25.57
C LEU A 331 -15.05 9.45 -25.11
N LYS A 332 -15.98 9.37 -26.06
CA LYS A 332 -17.42 9.26 -25.84
C LYS A 332 -17.77 7.88 -25.25
N PRO A 333 -19.01 7.68 -24.75
CA PRO A 333 -19.45 6.39 -24.21
C PRO A 333 -19.26 5.19 -25.17
N ASP A 334 -19.35 5.43 -26.48
CA ASP A 334 -19.14 4.42 -27.53
C ASP A 334 -17.66 4.16 -27.87
N GLY A 335 -16.73 4.84 -27.17
CA GLY A 335 -15.29 4.77 -27.40
C GLY A 335 -14.80 5.58 -28.61
N SER A 336 -15.65 6.41 -29.24
CA SER A 336 -15.20 7.32 -30.28
C SER A 336 -14.49 8.53 -29.68
N LEU A 337 -13.45 9.02 -30.36
CA LEU A 337 -12.69 10.19 -29.94
C LEU A 337 -13.54 11.46 -30.07
N ASP A 338 -13.58 12.25 -29.00
CA ASP A 338 -14.21 13.57 -28.97
C ASP A 338 -13.17 14.66 -29.23
N TRP A 339 -12.14 14.71 -28.40
CA TRP A 339 -11.01 15.64 -28.52
C TRP A 339 -9.74 15.03 -27.94
N PHE A 340 -8.58 15.55 -28.37
CA PHE A 340 -7.30 15.32 -27.71
C PHE A 340 -6.40 16.57 -27.82
N MET A 341 -5.45 16.66 -26.89
CA MET A 341 -4.41 17.68 -26.82
C MET A 341 -3.06 17.02 -26.55
N THR A 342 -1.99 17.59 -27.10
CA THR A 342 -0.62 17.10 -26.88
C THR A 342 0.27 18.21 -26.35
N TYR A 343 1.08 17.92 -25.35
CA TYR A 343 2.06 18.85 -24.77
C TYR A 343 3.45 18.22 -24.81
N ALA A 344 4.38 18.91 -25.46
CA ALA A 344 5.77 18.48 -25.58
C ALA A 344 6.64 19.29 -24.62
N PRO A 345 7.23 18.68 -23.57
CA PRO A 345 8.14 19.40 -22.69
C PRO A 345 9.42 19.79 -23.45
N THR A 346 9.89 21.01 -23.22
CA THR A 346 11.15 21.51 -23.80
C THR A 346 12.32 21.06 -22.95
N GLY A 347 13.31 20.40 -23.55
CA GLY A 347 14.52 19.96 -22.86
C GLY A 347 14.31 18.81 -21.86
N GLY A 348 13.20 18.05 -21.97
CA GLY A 348 12.93 16.98 -21.01
C GLY A 348 11.83 16.00 -21.43
N THR A 349 11.05 15.56 -20.46
CA THR A 349 10.06 14.48 -20.61
C THR A 349 8.95 14.65 -19.57
N VAL A 350 7.83 13.97 -19.78
CA VAL A 350 6.72 13.89 -18.83
C VAL A 350 6.35 12.43 -18.57
N SER A 351 5.84 12.14 -17.38
CA SER A 351 5.24 10.86 -16.99
C SER A 351 3.90 11.12 -16.32
N VAL A 352 2.88 10.32 -16.64
CA VAL A 352 1.56 10.41 -16.03
C VAL A 352 1.44 9.36 -14.93
N SER A 353 1.19 9.82 -13.71
CA SER A 353 1.05 8.93 -12.55
C SER A 353 -0.40 8.55 -12.31
N ALA A 354 -1.30 9.54 -12.31
CA ALA A 354 -2.70 9.34 -11.94
C ALA A 354 -3.65 10.30 -12.66
N VAL A 355 -4.89 9.84 -12.85
CA VAL A 355 -6.00 10.66 -13.31
C VAL A 355 -7.25 10.40 -12.47
N ARG A 356 -8.09 11.43 -12.36
CA ARG A 356 -9.41 11.38 -11.74
C ARG A 356 -10.36 12.26 -12.54
N THR A 357 -11.65 12.09 -12.29
CA THR A 357 -12.68 12.99 -12.80
C THR A 357 -13.52 13.53 -11.66
N ASP A 358 -13.97 14.77 -11.81
CA ASP A 358 -14.91 15.39 -10.88
C ASP A 358 -16.37 15.13 -11.30
N ALA A 359 -17.32 15.59 -10.49
CA ALA A 359 -18.74 15.47 -10.77
C ALA A 359 -19.19 16.18 -12.08
N ASN A 360 -18.42 17.17 -12.56
CA ASN A 360 -18.68 17.87 -13.82
C ASN A 360 -18.08 17.15 -15.04
N GLY A 361 -17.37 16.03 -14.82
CA GLY A 361 -16.70 15.27 -15.88
C GLY A 361 -15.37 15.88 -16.36
N SER A 362 -14.80 16.84 -15.62
CA SER A 362 -13.47 17.37 -15.94
C SER A 362 -12.39 16.34 -15.61
N LEU A 363 -11.25 16.42 -16.27
CA LEU A 363 -10.06 15.62 -16.01
C LEU A 363 -9.17 16.33 -15.00
N VAL A 364 -8.85 15.66 -13.90
CA VAL A 364 -7.70 16.03 -13.06
C VAL A 364 -6.59 15.04 -13.36
N VAL A 365 -5.43 15.55 -13.76
CA VAL A 365 -4.24 14.75 -14.11
C VAL A 365 -3.07 15.17 -13.26
N ALA A 366 -2.28 14.20 -12.80
CA ALA A 366 -1.07 14.45 -12.07
C ALA A 366 0.06 13.50 -12.51
N GLY A 367 1.29 13.96 -12.36
CA GLY A 367 2.46 13.22 -12.79
C GLY A 367 3.73 14.01 -12.56
N ASP A 368 4.78 13.65 -13.29
CA ASP A 368 6.11 14.22 -13.14
C ASP A 368 6.64 14.74 -14.47
N PHE A 369 7.50 15.74 -14.45
CA PHE A 369 8.15 16.27 -15.63
C PHE A 369 9.60 16.70 -15.37
N ARG A 370 10.38 16.72 -16.45
CA ARG A 370 11.74 17.27 -16.52
C ARG A 370 11.79 18.34 -17.61
N GLY A 371 12.68 19.30 -17.45
CA GLY A 371 12.78 20.45 -18.35
C GLY A 371 11.61 21.41 -18.13
N GLN A 372 11.11 22.01 -19.21
CA GLN A 372 10.03 22.99 -19.14
C GLN A 372 8.73 22.41 -19.70
N LEU A 373 7.64 22.50 -18.93
CA LEU A 373 6.31 22.05 -19.32
C LEU A 373 5.34 23.23 -19.35
N THR A 374 4.75 23.51 -20.52
CA THR A 374 3.75 24.57 -20.68
C THR A 374 2.34 23.99 -20.67
N LEU A 375 1.51 24.40 -19.71
CA LEU A 375 0.09 24.02 -19.59
C LEU A 375 -0.76 25.29 -19.44
N GLY A 376 -1.82 25.43 -20.22
CA GLY A 376 -2.71 26.60 -20.15
C GLY A 376 -2.02 27.94 -20.38
N GLY A 377 -0.91 27.96 -21.11
CA GLY A 377 -0.08 29.16 -21.32
C GLY A 377 0.91 29.47 -20.20
N THR A 378 0.88 28.74 -19.08
CA THR A 378 1.88 28.87 -18.00
C THR A 378 2.99 27.85 -18.21
N THR A 379 4.26 28.30 -18.16
CA THR A 379 5.44 27.44 -18.26
C THR A 379 6.00 27.16 -16.87
N PHE A 380 6.08 25.88 -16.52
CA PHE A 380 6.75 25.40 -15.32
C PHE A 380 8.13 24.86 -15.67
N ASP A 381 9.13 25.23 -14.89
CA ASP A 381 10.49 24.70 -15.02
C ASP A 381 10.75 23.73 -13.86
N ALA A 382 11.18 22.51 -14.19
CA ALA A 382 11.53 21.52 -13.19
C ALA A 382 12.81 21.88 -12.42
N GLY A 383 13.63 22.83 -12.91
CA GLY A 383 14.90 23.21 -12.28
C GLY A 383 15.94 22.07 -12.31
N ALA A 384 15.76 21.12 -13.21
CA ALA A 384 16.54 19.89 -13.28
C ALA A 384 17.94 20.13 -13.86
N THR A 385 18.96 19.78 -13.11
CA THR A 385 20.37 19.77 -13.56
C THR A 385 20.89 18.35 -13.84
N THR A 386 20.21 17.33 -13.33
CA THR A 386 20.51 15.91 -13.58
C THR A 386 19.28 15.16 -14.15
N PRO A 387 19.46 13.99 -14.78
CA PRO A 387 18.34 13.19 -15.30
C PRO A 387 17.31 12.74 -14.24
N GLN A 388 17.73 12.60 -12.98
CA GLN A 388 16.89 12.12 -11.88
C GLN A 388 15.97 13.21 -11.30
N GLN A 389 16.31 14.49 -11.50
CA GLN A 389 15.57 15.62 -10.95
C GLN A 389 14.29 15.89 -11.75
N MET A 390 13.20 15.23 -11.38
CA MET A 390 11.86 15.55 -11.88
C MET A 390 11.09 16.42 -10.89
N ALA A 391 10.29 17.34 -11.40
CA ALA A 391 9.29 18.07 -10.63
C ALA A 391 7.92 17.40 -10.84
N GLY A 392 7.05 17.47 -9.85
CA GLY A 392 5.67 17.00 -10.00
C GLY A 392 4.79 18.05 -10.68
N PHE A 393 3.63 17.65 -11.18
CA PHE A 393 2.58 18.56 -11.63
C PHE A 393 1.19 18.02 -11.31
N VAL A 394 0.24 18.94 -11.24
CA VAL A 394 -1.19 18.65 -11.25
C VAL A 394 -1.91 19.66 -12.14
N ALA A 395 -2.90 19.21 -12.90
CA ALA A 395 -3.70 20.07 -13.76
C ALA A 395 -5.15 19.62 -13.81
N ARG A 396 -6.06 20.58 -14.02
CA ARG A 396 -7.47 20.33 -14.27
C ARG A 396 -7.85 20.85 -15.65
N ILE A 397 -8.47 19.98 -16.44
CA ILE A 397 -8.94 20.25 -17.81
C ILE A 397 -10.44 19.96 -17.87
N GLY A 398 -11.22 20.93 -18.35
CA GLY A 398 -12.65 20.81 -18.56
C GLY A 398 -13.03 19.66 -19.49
N TRP A 399 -14.26 19.18 -19.37
CA TRP A 399 -14.84 18.15 -20.24
C TRP A 399 -14.93 18.58 -21.73
N ASP A 400 -14.77 19.88 -21.98
CA ASP A 400 -14.79 20.59 -23.26
C ASP A 400 -13.39 20.97 -23.77
N ALA A 401 -12.34 20.38 -23.20
CA ALA A 401 -10.92 20.62 -23.51
C ALA A 401 -10.36 21.97 -23.02
N GLN A 402 -11.10 22.78 -22.26
CA GLN A 402 -10.55 24.01 -21.68
C GLN A 402 -9.56 23.70 -20.56
N HIS A 403 -8.39 24.34 -20.56
CA HIS A 403 -7.51 24.30 -19.40
C HIS A 403 -8.09 25.21 -18.31
N LEU A 404 -8.29 24.67 -17.10
CA LEU A 404 -8.85 25.41 -15.98
C LEU A 404 -7.76 25.94 -15.06
N TRP A 405 -6.83 25.08 -14.64
CA TRP A 405 -5.67 25.45 -13.84
C TRP A 405 -4.60 24.35 -13.86
N SER A 406 -3.37 24.72 -13.48
CA SER A 406 -2.28 23.78 -13.26
C SER A 406 -1.25 24.33 -12.27
N HIS A 407 -0.59 23.44 -11.53
CA HIS A 407 0.48 23.73 -10.59
C HIS A 407 1.65 22.78 -10.77
N ALA A 408 2.85 23.28 -10.51
CA ALA A 408 4.04 22.45 -10.33
C ALA A 408 4.27 22.14 -8.84
N ILE A 409 4.83 20.96 -8.59
CA ILE A 409 5.31 20.51 -7.29
C ILE A 409 6.85 20.51 -7.39
N PRO A 410 7.55 21.15 -6.44
CA PRO A 410 8.98 21.41 -6.55
C PRO A 410 9.82 20.13 -6.63
N THR A 411 10.97 20.24 -7.29
CA THR A 411 12.00 19.18 -7.35
C THR A 411 12.93 19.20 -6.12
N GLY A 412 13.75 18.17 -5.98
CA GLY A 412 14.86 18.04 -5.02
C GLY A 412 16.00 17.19 -5.60
N GLN A 413 17.05 16.90 -4.83
CA GLN A 413 18.27 16.22 -5.35
C GLN A 413 17.99 14.85 -6.01
N GLU A 414 17.01 14.11 -5.51
CA GLU A 414 16.60 12.77 -5.99
C GLU A 414 15.33 12.80 -6.87
N GLY A 415 14.83 14.00 -7.18
CA GLY A 415 13.57 14.21 -7.87
C GLY A 415 12.34 13.99 -7.00
N THR A 416 11.27 14.69 -7.34
CA THR A 416 9.93 14.51 -6.76
C THR A 416 9.15 13.51 -7.62
N ARG A 417 8.34 12.68 -6.96
CA ARG A 417 7.47 11.70 -7.61
C ARG A 417 6.05 11.84 -7.10
N VAL A 418 5.12 12.20 -7.99
CA VAL A 418 3.69 12.19 -7.71
C VAL A 418 3.15 10.78 -7.90
N ARG A 419 2.34 10.31 -6.95
CA ARG A 419 1.88 8.91 -6.89
C ARG A 419 0.39 8.82 -6.59
N ALA A 420 -0.12 9.69 -5.73
CA ALA A 420 -1.51 9.72 -5.29
C ALA A 420 -2.27 10.93 -5.85
N LEU A 421 -3.53 10.70 -6.24
CA LEU A 421 -4.46 11.75 -6.66
C LEU A 421 -5.88 11.39 -6.23
N ALA A 422 -6.53 12.29 -5.49
CA ALA A 422 -7.93 12.20 -5.09
C ALA A 422 -8.69 13.48 -5.44
N VAL A 423 -9.98 13.35 -5.75
CA VAL A 423 -10.89 14.46 -6.04
C VAL A 423 -12.13 14.27 -5.18
N ASN A 424 -12.51 15.29 -4.42
CA ASN A 424 -13.71 15.26 -3.59
C ASN A 424 -14.93 15.73 -4.42
N GLY A 425 -16.14 15.48 -3.92
CA GLY A 425 -17.40 15.83 -4.59
C GLY A 425 -17.57 17.33 -4.85
N ASP A 426 -16.94 18.19 -4.04
CA ASP A 426 -16.88 19.64 -4.25
C ASP A 426 -15.91 20.07 -5.38
N GLY A 427 -15.12 19.13 -5.90
CA GLY A 427 -14.08 19.36 -6.92
C GLY A 427 -12.73 19.77 -6.37
N SER A 428 -12.54 19.79 -5.04
CA SER A 428 -11.21 19.95 -4.44
C SER A 428 -10.34 18.74 -4.73
N VAL A 429 -9.03 18.95 -4.78
CA VAL A 429 -8.05 17.97 -5.22
C VAL A 429 -6.99 17.77 -4.16
N LEU A 430 -6.66 16.52 -3.87
CA LEU A 430 -5.48 16.16 -3.07
C LEU A 430 -4.47 15.42 -3.96
N VAL A 431 -3.23 15.88 -3.94
CA VAL A 431 -2.09 15.26 -4.61
C VAL A 431 -1.12 14.76 -3.54
N GLY A 432 -0.56 13.57 -3.72
CA GLY A 432 0.46 13.03 -2.82
C GLY A 432 1.57 12.30 -3.55
N GLY A 433 2.68 12.09 -2.86
CA GLY A 433 3.84 11.40 -3.41
C GLY A 433 5.05 11.49 -2.48
N GLY A 434 6.26 11.47 -3.08
CA GLY A 434 7.53 11.67 -2.39
C GLY A 434 8.26 12.89 -2.95
N LEU A 435 8.62 13.83 -2.08
CA LEU A 435 9.45 14.99 -2.40
C LEU A 435 10.93 14.61 -2.37
N GLY A 436 11.69 15.00 -3.40
CA GLY A 436 13.13 14.78 -3.40
C GLY A 436 13.83 15.51 -2.25
N LEU A 437 14.95 14.95 -1.77
CA LEU A 437 15.76 15.55 -0.71
C LEU A 437 16.04 17.05 -0.97
N GLY A 438 15.74 17.90 0.01
CA GLY A 438 15.93 19.35 -0.05
C GLY A 438 14.82 20.14 -0.77
N ALA A 439 13.81 19.47 -1.35
CA ALA A 439 12.65 20.16 -1.91
C ALA A 439 11.88 20.91 -0.81
N ILE A 440 11.31 22.08 -1.14
CA ILE A 440 10.57 22.92 -0.19
C ILE A 440 9.12 23.04 -0.63
N LEU A 441 8.18 22.51 0.14
CA LEU A 441 6.74 22.60 -0.11
C LEU A 441 6.04 23.17 1.13
N GLY A 442 5.20 24.20 0.95
CA GLY A 442 4.49 24.82 2.07
C GLY A 442 5.37 25.42 3.15
N GLY A 443 6.60 25.82 2.81
CA GLY A 443 7.60 26.31 3.76
C GLY A 443 8.32 25.23 4.57
N THR A 444 8.04 23.94 4.32
CA THR A 444 8.75 22.81 4.94
C THR A 444 9.74 22.19 3.98
N THR A 445 10.97 21.96 4.43
CA THR A 445 12.02 21.29 3.66
C THR A 445 11.95 19.78 3.86
N ALA A 446 12.00 19.01 2.78
CA ALA A 446 12.06 17.54 2.81
C ALA A 446 13.47 17.06 3.20
N THR A 447 13.59 16.27 4.27
CA THR A 447 14.89 15.74 4.75
C THR A 447 15.10 14.23 4.54
N GLY A 448 14.05 13.47 4.23
CA GLY A 448 14.11 12.04 3.94
C GLY A 448 14.75 11.74 2.58
N ALA A 449 15.63 10.73 2.55
CA ALA A 449 16.34 10.26 1.35
C ALA A 449 15.92 8.81 1.01
N PRO A 450 15.56 8.49 -0.25
CA PRO A 450 15.63 9.38 -1.41
C PRO A 450 14.52 10.43 -1.44
N THR A 451 13.36 10.15 -0.85
CA THR A 451 12.20 11.05 -0.85
C THR A 451 11.50 11.14 0.50
N THR A 452 10.87 12.29 0.79
CA THR A 452 9.98 12.50 1.96
C THR A 452 8.51 12.45 1.53
N PRO A 453 7.63 11.68 2.19
CA PRO A 453 6.22 11.64 1.83
C PRO A 453 5.55 13.01 1.97
N PHE A 454 4.65 13.36 1.06
CA PHE A 454 3.89 14.60 1.12
C PHE A 454 2.45 14.46 0.62
N ILE A 455 1.62 15.41 1.04
CA ILE A 455 0.30 15.69 0.45
C ILE A 455 0.11 17.20 0.26
N ALA A 456 -0.66 17.59 -0.76
CA ALA A 456 -0.99 18.96 -1.10
C ALA A 456 -2.45 19.05 -1.56
N ARG A 457 -3.25 19.92 -0.93
CA ARG A 457 -4.64 20.15 -1.28
C ARG A 457 -4.82 21.44 -2.07
N TYR A 458 -5.65 21.38 -3.10
CA TYR A 458 -6.07 22.50 -3.92
C TYR A 458 -7.60 22.61 -3.89
N LEU A 459 -8.11 23.84 -3.82
CA LEU A 459 -9.52 24.14 -3.95
C LEU A 459 -9.99 23.93 -5.41
N PRO A 460 -11.31 23.89 -5.69
CA PRO A 460 -11.82 23.61 -7.03
C PRO A 460 -11.31 24.55 -8.12
N ASP A 461 -11.08 25.82 -7.77
CA ASP A 461 -10.52 26.86 -8.65
C ASP A 461 -9.00 26.74 -8.86
N GLY A 462 -8.36 25.78 -8.19
CA GLY A 462 -6.92 25.58 -8.20
C GLY A 462 -6.17 26.34 -7.12
N THR A 463 -6.83 27.14 -6.27
CA THR A 463 -6.14 27.84 -5.19
C THR A 463 -5.51 26.84 -4.21
N PRO A 464 -4.20 26.89 -3.92
CA PRO A 464 -3.58 26.04 -2.90
C PRO A 464 -4.23 26.27 -1.53
N SER A 465 -4.67 25.20 -0.87
CA SER A 465 -5.36 25.28 0.43
C SER A 465 -4.38 25.04 1.58
N TRP A 466 -3.77 23.85 1.61
CA TRP A 466 -2.78 23.47 2.62
C TRP A 466 -1.89 22.37 2.06
N THR A 467 -0.73 22.20 2.67
CA THR A 467 0.25 21.16 2.30
C THR A 467 0.83 20.55 3.56
N ARG A 468 1.17 19.26 3.49
CA ARG A 468 1.82 18.55 4.57
C ARG A 468 2.98 17.72 4.04
N VAL A 469 4.19 18.04 4.51
CA VAL A 469 5.40 17.24 4.31
C VAL A 469 5.63 16.41 5.58
N LEU A 470 5.68 15.08 5.45
CA LEU A 470 5.85 14.14 6.57
C LEU A 470 7.35 13.95 6.88
N ASP A 471 7.97 15.05 7.30
CA ASP A 471 9.41 15.12 7.54
C ASP A 471 9.88 14.16 8.65
N GLY A 472 11.10 13.63 8.47
CA GLY A 472 11.68 12.56 9.31
C GLY A 472 11.42 11.14 8.79
N ALA A 473 10.43 10.95 7.92
CA ALA A 473 10.20 9.70 7.21
C ALA A 473 10.83 9.72 5.80
N THR A 474 11.32 8.57 5.37
CA THR A 474 11.66 8.31 3.97
C THR A 474 10.54 7.51 3.33
N GLY A 475 10.02 7.93 2.19
CA GLY A 475 8.99 7.19 1.45
C GLY A 475 8.17 8.06 0.52
N ALA A 476 6.95 7.59 0.19
CA ALA A 476 5.99 8.31 -0.64
C ALA A 476 4.55 7.96 -0.27
N VAL A 477 3.64 8.93 -0.45
CA VAL A 477 2.20 8.67 -0.41
C VAL A 477 1.75 7.97 -1.68
N GLU A 478 1.38 6.70 -1.56
CA GLU A 478 1.10 5.82 -2.70
C GLU A 478 -0.37 5.89 -3.14
N SER A 479 -1.29 6.14 -2.21
CA SER A 479 -2.70 6.26 -2.53
C SER A 479 -3.41 7.23 -1.61
N ALA A 480 -4.46 7.87 -2.12
CA ALA A 480 -5.31 8.78 -1.38
C ALA A 480 -6.74 8.70 -1.89
N VAL A 481 -7.68 8.97 -0.98
CA VAL A 481 -9.11 9.01 -1.30
C VAL A 481 -9.79 10.14 -0.51
N ALA A 482 -10.76 10.78 -1.15
CA ALA A 482 -11.64 11.74 -0.52
C ALA A 482 -12.78 11.01 0.20
N THR A 483 -13.24 11.58 1.29
CA THR A 483 -14.37 11.12 2.08
C THR A 483 -15.32 12.31 2.29
N ASN A 484 -16.47 12.08 2.91
CA ASN A 484 -17.42 13.15 3.23
C ASN A 484 -16.93 14.11 4.34
N VAL A 485 -15.85 13.76 5.06
CA VAL A 485 -15.36 14.53 6.21
C VAL A 485 -13.85 14.86 6.16
N GLY A 486 -13.18 14.50 5.06
CA GLY A 486 -11.75 14.71 4.88
C GLY A 486 -11.11 13.70 3.94
N TRP A 487 -9.83 13.40 4.18
CA TRP A 487 -8.97 12.68 3.25
C TRP A 487 -8.22 11.58 3.96
N ALA A 488 -8.33 10.36 3.44
CA ALA A 488 -7.51 9.24 3.86
C ALA A 488 -6.39 9.02 2.86
N PHE A 489 -5.20 8.65 3.35
CA PHE A 489 -4.06 8.35 2.50
C PHE A 489 -3.19 7.26 3.10
N ALA A 490 -2.64 6.43 2.22
CA ALA A 490 -1.80 5.29 2.54
C ALA A 490 -0.41 5.50 1.94
N PHE A 491 0.63 5.19 2.71
CA PHE A 491 1.99 5.48 2.33
C PHE A 491 2.98 4.48 2.91
N ASN A 492 4.00 4.17 2.12
CA ASN A 492 5.10 3.32 2.53
C ASN A 492 6.18 4.22 3.14
N LEU A 493 6.72 3.83 4.28
CA LEU A 493 7.73 4.64 4.97
C LEU A 493 8.83 3.82 5.63
N ARG A 494 10.00 4.43 5.76
CA ARG A 494 11.06 4.07 6.70
C ARG A 494 11.28 5.23 7.66
N GLY A 495 11.78 4.94 8.86
CA GLY A 495 12.00 5.95 9.89
C GLY A 495 10.69 6.37 10.56
N GLY A 496 10.55 7.65 10.89
CA GLY A 496 9.36 8.12 11.60
C GLY A 496 9.14 9.61 11.51
N PHE A 497 7.88 10.01 11.65
CA PHE A 497 7.38 11.36 11.45
C PHE A 497 6.43 11.76 12.58
N GLN A 498 6.19 13.06 12.73
CA GLN A 498 5.18 13.58 13.67
C GLN A 498 3.83 13.72 12.95
N PHE A 499 2.74 13.30 13.58
CA PHE A 499 1.37 13.44 13.06
C PHE A 499 0.36 13.46 14.21
N ALA A 500 -0.60 14.39 14.18
CA ALA A 500 -1.62 14.58 15.21
C ALA A 500 -1.04 14.65 16.64
N GLY A 501 0.14 15.27 16.79
CA GLY A 501 0.84 15.41 18.07
C GLY A 501 1.56 14.15 18.57
N SER A 502 1.58 13.06 17.79
CA SER A 502 2.26 11.81 18.13
C SER A 502 3.35 11.47 17.12
N ARG A 503 4.41 10.79 17.59
CA ARG A 503 5.44 10.25 16.70
C ARG A 503 5.01 8.88 16.18
N ILE A 504 4.88 8.75 14.87
CA ILE A 504 4.69 7.48 14.19
C ILE A 504 6.07 6.99 13.74
N GLN A 505 6.45 5.79 14.16
CA GLN A 505 7.81 5.28 14.01
C GLN A 505 7.75 3.82 13.55
N VAL A 506 8.50 3.50 12.50
CA VAL A 506 8.83 2.11 12.17
C VAL A 506 9.95 1.67 13.11
N ASP A 507 9.71 0.56 13.81
CA ASP A 507 10.65 -0.06 14.74
C ASP A 507 11.08 -1.44 14.21
N PRO A 508 12.39 -1.79 14.21
CA PRO A 508 13.51 -0.88 14.44
C PRO A 508 13.68 0.15 13.31
N PRO A 509 14.29 1.31 13.56
CA PRO A 509 14.43 2.34 12.54
C PRO A 509 15.34 1.89 11.37
N GLY A 510 14.81 1.85 10.15
CA GLY A 510 15.59 2.01 8.91
C GLY A 510 15.69 0.81 7.96
N TRP A 511 15.42 -0.41 8.41
CA TRP A 511 15.60 -1.61 7.55
C TRP A 511 14.32 -1.98 6.80
N THR A 512 13.16 -1.90 7.45
CA THR A 512 11.86 -2.25 6.86
C THR A 512 11.04 -1.04 6.44
N SER A 513 10.24 -1.23 5.39
CA SER A 513 9.22 -0.28 4.99
C SER A 513 7.90 -0.64 5.69
N GLY A 514 7.45 0.21 6.61
CA GLY A 514 6.12 0.12 7.20
C GLY A 514 5.05 0.72 6.28
N LEU A 515 3.80 0.32 6.49
CA LEU A 515 2.64 0.88 5.82
C LEU A 515 1.88 1.76 6.82
N ALA A 516 1.78 3.06 6.57
CA ALA A 516 0.91 3.92 7.36
C ALA A 516 -0.40 4.21 6.63
N LEU A 517 -1.49 4.22 7.38
CA LEU A 517 -2.77 4.79 6.98
C LEU A 517 -3.02 6.03 7.85
N ALA A 518 -3.39 7.15 7.24
CA ALA A 518 -3.63 8.39 7.95
C ALA A 518 -4.84 9.13 7.43
N PHE A 519 -5.39 9.99 8.28
CA PHE A 519 -6.56 10.81 8.00
C PHE A 519 -6.34 12.27 8.38
N ILE A 520 -6.75 13.17 7.50
CA ILE A 520 -6.73 14.62 7.71
C ILE A 520 -8.08 15.21 7.30
N THR A 521 -8.62 16.13 8.08
CA THR A 521 -9.89 16.79 7.75
C THR A 521 -9.76 17.68 6.52
N ASP A 522 -10.87 18.11 5.94
CA ASP A 522 -10.86 19.06 4.82
C ASP A 522 -10.16 20.39 5.16
N SER A 523 -10.23 20.82 6.42
CA SER A 523 -9.54 22.02 6.90
C SER A 523 -8.03 21.84 7.13
N GLY A 524 -7.50 20.64 6.95
CA GLY A 524 -6.08 20.33 7.16
C GLY A 524 -5.72 20.01 8.61
N VAL A 525 -6.71 19.66 9.45
CA VAL A 525 -6.45 19.21 10.82
C VAL A 525 -6.14 17.71 10.80
N GLU A 526 -4.95 17.34 11.27
CA GLU A 526 -4.53 15.95 11.39
C GLU A 526 -5.39 15.22 12.44
N ALA A 527 -6.05 14.14 12.04
CA ALA A 527 -6.92 13.38 12.95
C ALA A 527 -6.14 12.22 13.58
N TRP A 528 -5.62 11.32 12.75
CA TRP A 528 -4.89 10.13 13.20
C TRP A 528 -3.98 9.60 12.10
N ALA A 529 -2.94 8.88 12.52
CA ALA A 529 -2.12 8.04 11.67
C ALA A 529 -1.84 6.72 12.41
N LYS A 530 -1.96 5.60 11.72
CA LYS A 530 -1.72 4.26 12.26
C LYS A 530 -0.70 3.55 11.38
N LEU A 531 0.27 2.92 12.04
CA LEU A 531 1.23 2.07 11.39
C LEU A 531 0.69 0.64 11.36
N HIS A 532 0.76 0.04 10.19
CA HIS A 532 0.43 -1.35 9.92
C HIS A 532 1.65 -2.02 9.32
N GLY A 533 1.72 -3.33 9.50
CA GLY A 533 2.75 -4.15 8.92
C GLY A 533 3.33 -5.12 9.93
N SER A 534 4.55 -5.53 9.66
CA SER A 534 5.39 -6.24 10.62
C SER A 534 6.63 -5.38 10.85
N PRO A 535 7.25 -5.42 12.04
CA PRO A 535 8.53 -4.78 12.26
C PRO A 535 9.61 -5.30 11.27
N TRP A 536 9.36 -6.45 10.64
CA TRP A 536 10.32 -7.23 9.84
C TRP A 536 9.81 -7.62 8.45
N ALA A 537 8.70 -7.02 7.98
CA ALA A 537 8.18 -7.26 6.63
C ALA A 537 7.98 -5.94 5.90
N THR A 538 8.35 -5.91 4.62
CA THR A 538 7.90 -4.83 3.74
C THR A 538 6.40 -4.97 3.52
N VAL A 539 5.62 -3.98 3.93
CA VAL A 539 4.20 -3.87 3.56
C VAL A 539 4.01 -2.65 2.70
N SER A 540 3.33 -2.82 1.58
CA SER A 540 3.18 -1.80 0.56
C SER A 540 1.72 -1.55 0.19
N ALA A 541 1.31 -0.30 0.20
CA ALA A 541 0.02 0.11 -0.34
C ALA A 541 0.01 0.02 -1.88
N LEU A 542 -1.05 -0.56 -2.43
CA LEU A 542 -1.33 -0.59 -3.87
C LEU A 542 -2.53 0.31 -4.23
N GLY A 543 -3.50 0.44 -3.34
CA GLY A 543 -4.66 1.29 -3.58
C GLY A 543 -5.49 1.50 -2.32
N LEU A 544 -6.13 2.67 -2.24
CA LEU A 544 -7.05 3.02 -1.16
C LEU A 544 -8.39 3.45 -1.77
N GLY A 545 -9.47 2.88 -1.26
CA GLY A 545 -10.85 3.21 -1.64
C GLY A 545 -11.65 3.66 -0.43
N ALA A 546 -12.61 4.56 -0.65
CA ALA A 546 -13.61 4.93 0.32
C ALA A 546 -14.95 4.33 -0.12
N ARG A 547 -15.65 3.71 0.83
CA ARG A 547 -17.01 3.21 0.64
C ARG A 547 -18.02 4.32 1.00
N TYR A 548 -19.23 4.22 0.46
CA TYR A 548 -20.31 5.18 0.73
C TYR A 548 -20.78 5.23 2.18
N ASP A 549 -20.50 4.19 2.96
CA ASP A 549 -20.81 4.11 4.39
C ASP A 549 -19.77 4.85 5.25
N GLY A 550 -18.81 5.53 4.62
CA GLY A 550 -17.73 6.22 5.32
C GLY A 550 -16.77 5.22 5.95
N THR A 551 -16.35 4.21 5.19
CA THR A 551 -15.30 3.27 5.58
C THR A 551 -14.23 3.19 4.50
N LEU A 552 -13.09 2.62 4.85
CA LEU A 552 -11.91 2.57 3.99
C LEU A 552 -11.58 1.12 3.62
N ILE A 553 -11.24 0.87 2.36
CA ILE A 553 -10.62 -0.37 1.92
C ILE A 553 -9.20 -0.06 1.45
N LEU A 554 -8.23 -0.70 2.10
CA LEU A 554 -6.83 -0.69 1.68
C LEU A 554 -6.51 -2.01 0.98
N ALA A 555 -5.96 -1.90 -0.23
CA ALA A 555 -5.34 -3.00 -0.94
C ALA A 555 -3.83 -2.82 -0.92
N GLY A 556 -3.10 -3.91 -0.71
CA GLY A 556 -1.66 -3.87 -0.67
C GLY A 556 -1.01 -5.24 -0.84
N ARG A 557 0.29 -5.27 -0.58
CA ARG A 557 1.12 -6.47 -0.57
C ARG A 557 1.96 -6.52 0.71
N MET A 558 2.22 -7.71 1.21
CA MET A 558 3.07 -7.96 2.37
C MET A 558 4.19 -8.90 1.94
N GLY A 559 5.44 -8.60 2.29
CA GLY A 559 6.59 -9.48 2.01
C GLY A 559 6.60 -10.73 2.89
N SER A 560 6.05 -10.64 4.10
CA SER A 560 5.83 -11.76 5.00
C SER A 560 4.57 -11.50 5.84
N ALA A 561 4.31 -12.33 6.85
CA ALA A 561 3.18 -12.14 7.73
C ALA A 561 3.22 -10.76 8.38
N ALA A 562 2.09 -10.06 8.38
CA ALA A 562 1.99 -8.70 8.87
C ALA A 562 0.69 -8.47 9.64
N ASP A 563 0.72 -7.54 10.58
CA ASP A 563 -0.45 -7.09 11.32
C ASP A 563 -1.05 -5.85 10.65
N LEU A 564 -2.29 -5.98 10.18
CA LEU A 564 -3.06 -4.90 9.60
C LEU A 564 -4.01 -4.23 10.61
N GLY A 565 -3.80 -4.47 11.91
CA GLY A 565 -4.57 -3.94 13.04
C GLY A 565 -5.49 -4.96 13.72
N GLY A 566 -5.64 -6.16 13.15
CA GLY A 566 -6.47 -7.25 13.70
C GLY A 566 -5.67 -8.48 14.16
N GLY A 567 -4.35 -8.44 14.06
CA GLY A 567 -3.44 -9.57 14.26
C GLY A 567 -2.69 -9.95 12.98
N TYR A 568 -1.64 -10.75 13.15
CA TYR A 568 -0.82 -11.23 12.03
C TYR A 568 -1.63 -12.12 11.09
N LEU A 569 -1.57 -11.82 9.80
CA LEU A 569 -2.12 -12.64 8.73
C LEU A 569 -1.13 -12.78 7.58
N GLY A 570 -1.39 -13.76 6.72
CA GLY A 570 -0.60 -14.06 5.54
C GLY A 570 0.70 -14.77 5.82
N GLN A 571 1.32 -15.15 4.72
CA GLN A 571 2.63 -15.78 4.63
C GLN A 571 3.23 -15.24 3.32
N TYR A 572 4.54 -15.04 3.26
CA TYR A 572 5.33 -14.79 2.04
C TYR A 572 4.65 -14.00 0.91
N GLU A 573 5.08 -12.77 0.67
CA GLU A 573 4.79 -12.03 -0.57
C GLU A 573 3.30 -11.98 -1.02
N THR A 574 2.36 -11.97 -0.08
CA THR A 574 0.92 -12.10 -0.37
C THR A 574 0.20 -10.76 -0.57
N PRO A 575 -0.72 -10.66 -1.55
CA PRO A 575 -1.65 -9.55 -1.64
C PRO A 575 -2.68 -9.60 -0.51
N PHE A 576 -3.19 -8.43 -0.12
CA PHE A 576 -4.22 -8.33 0.92
C PHE A 576 -5.29 -7.29 0.58
N LEU A 577 -6.44 -7.45 1.25
CA LEU A 577 -7.45 -6.43 1.43
C LEU A 577 -7.69 -6.21 2.92
N ALA A 578 -7.81 -4.96 3.36
CA ALA A 578 -8.15 -4.60 4.73
C ALA A 578 -9.20 -3.49 4.77
N HIS A 579 -10.18 -3.64 5.66
CA HIS A 579 -11.28 -2.72 5.88
C HIS A 579 -11.10 -2.00 7.21
N TYR A 580 -11.27 -0.69 7.18
CA TYR A 580 -11.14 0.19 8.35
C TYR A 580 -12.34 1.12 8.48
N GLY A 581 -12.68 1.49 9.71
CA GLY A 581 -13.50 2.67 9.96
C GLY A 581 -12.75 3.97 9.59
N LEU A 582 -13.48 5.09 9.51
CA LEU A 582 -12.85 6.42 9.33
C LEU A 582 -12.08 6.91 10.57
N ASP A 583 -12.24 6.25 11.70
CA ASP A 583 -11.40 6.36 12.90
C ASP A 583 -10.09 5.55 12.78
N GLY A 584 -9.92 4.81 11.69
CA GLY A 584 -8.79 3.94 11.44
C GLY A 584 -8.87 2.63 12.23
N GLU A 585 -9.96 2.32 12.91
CA GLU A 585 -10.12 1.01 13.56
C GLU A 585 -10.26 -0.09 12.51
N HIS A 586 -9.47 -1.14 12.67
CA HIS A 586 -9.55 -2.33 11.83
C HIS A 586 -10.91 -3.00 12.01
N ARG A 587 -11.51 -3.45 10.91
CA ARG A 587 -12.75 -4.24 10.94
C ARG A 587 -12.53 -5.66 10.46
N TRP A 588 -11.88 -5.79 9.32
CA TRP A 588 -11.46 -7.08 8.80
C TRP A 588 -10.27 -6.94 7.86
N SER A 589 -9.50 -8.00 7.72
CA SER A 589 -8.43 -8.10 6.72
C SER A 589 -8.32 -9.53 6.23
N ARG A 590 -7.96 -9.68 4.96
CA ARG A 590 -7.74 -10.99 4.35
C ARG A 590 -6.52 -11.01 3.44
N THR A 591 -5.92 -12.18 3.35
CA THR A 591 -4.93 -12.49 2.31
C THR A 591 -5.51 -13.46 1.29
N PHE A 592 -4.72 -13.73 0.27
CA PHE A 592 -5.00 -14.73 -0.75
C PHE A 592 -3.85 -15.73 -0.76
N ILE A 593 -4.14 -17.02 -0.77
CA ILE A 593 -3.14 -18.08 -0.69
C ILE A 593 -2.57 -18.30 -2.10
N ASP A 594 -1.47 -17.62 -2.42
CA ASP A 594 -0.32 -18.10 -3.21
C ASP A 594 0.72 -16.95 -3.28
N PRO A 595 1.98 -17.18 -2.86
CA PRO A 595 3.05 -16.17 -2.82
C PRO A 595 3.54 -15.68 -4.20
N ARG A 596 3.06 -16.23 -5.33
CA ARG A 596 3.65 -15.96 -6.65
C ARG A 596 2.63 -15.54 -7.70
N VAL A 597 1.81 -14.52 -7.40
CA VAL A 597 1.47 -13.56 -8.46
C VAL A 597 2.76 -12.81 -8.80
N GLY A 598 3.66 -13.49 -9.50
CA GLY A 598 5.05 -13.11 -9.72
C GLY A 598 5.06 -11.78 -10.45
N TRP A 599 5.44 -10.73 -9.75
CA TRP A 599 5.76 -9.47 -10.37
C TRP A 599 7.06 -9.71 -11.11
N ASP A 600 6.98 -9.98 -12.39
CA ASP A 600 8.09 -9.64 -13.24
C ASP A 600 8.24 -8.11 -13.15
N GLU A 601 9.10 -7.62 -12.24
CA GLU A 601 9.44 -6.20 -12.14
C GLU A 601 10.04 -5.68 -13.45
N SER A 602 10.49 -6.57 -14.35
CA SER A 602 10.93 -6.21 -15.68
C SER A 602 9.77 -5.85 -16.63
N HIS A 603 8.51 -6.14 -16.27
CA HIS A 603 7.32 -5.75 -17.03
C HIS A 603 6.26 -4.96 -16.22
N PRO A 604 6.16 -3.63 -16.40
CA PRO A 604 5.29 -2.75 -15.60
C PRO A 604 3.78 -2.94 -15.81
N LEU A 605 3.35 -3.85 -16.70
CA LEU A 605 1.94 -4.10 -17.05
C LEU A 605 1.31 -5.27 -16.26
N ASN A 606 2.08 -6.01 -15.46
CA ASN A 606 1.58 -7.21 -14.75
C ASN A 606 1.12 -6.91 -13.31
N LYS A 607 0.85 -5.65 -12.98
CA LYS A 607 0.50 -5.23 -11.62
C LYS A 607 -1.00 -5.49 -11.32
N PRO A 608 -1.40 -6.14 -10.20
CA PRO A 608 -2.77 -6.08 -9.74
C PRO A 608 -3.26 -4.64 -9.59
N HIS A 609 -4.44 -4.39 -10.14
CA HIS A 609 -5.16 -3.14 -9.99
C HIS A 609 -6.27 -3.33 -8.97
N PHE A 610 -6.33 -2.40 -8.02
CA PHE A 610 -7.45 -2.26 -7.11
C PHE A 610 -8.44 -1.25 -7.68
N LEU A 611 -9.72 -1.61 -7.65
CA LEU A 611 -10.82 -0.76 -8.08
C LEU A 611 -11.88 -0.73 -7.01
N MET A 612 -12.37 0.48 -6.73
CA MET A 612 -13.56 0.67 -5.94
C MET A 612 -14.74 0.82 -6.90
N LEU A 613 -15.65 -0.15 -6.93
CA LEU A 613 -16.85 -0.03 -7.77
C LEU A 613 -17.74 1.11 -7.25
N SER A 614 -18.56 1.67 -8.13
CA SER A 614 -19.56 2.67 -7.73
C SER A 614 -20.61 2.09 -6.77
N THR A 615 -20.77 0.76 -6.76
CA THR A 615 -21.53 -0.02 -5.77
C THR A 615 -20.78 -0.23 -4.45
N GLY A 616 -19.63 0.41 -4.24
CA GLY A 616 -18.88 0.40 -2.98
C GLY A 616 -18.28 -0.95 -2.60
N GLU A 617 -18.20 -1.87 -3.55
CA GLU A 617 -17.54 -3.17 -3.39
C GLU A 617 -16.14 -3.15 -4.00
N PRO A 618 -15.12 -3.62 -3.26
CA PRO A 618 -13.78 -3.67 -3.78
C PRO A 618 -13.65 -4.76 -4.84
N MET A 619 -12.89 -4.44 -5.89
CA MET A 619 -12.56 -5.36 -6.95
C MET A 619 -11.05 -5.39 -7.17
N LEU A 620 -10.48 -6.59 -7.12
CA LEU A 620 -9.09 -6.85 -7.48
C LEU A 620 -9.06 -7.39 -8.90
N THR A 621 -8.21 -6.81 -9.76
CA THR A 621 -7.99 -7.36 -11.09
C THR A 621 -6.51 -7.53 -11.37
N SER A 622 -6.13 -8.71 -11.84
CA SER A 622 -4.74 -9.06 -12.15
C SER A 622 -4.68 -10.01 -13.33
N MET A 623 -3.58 -9.94 -14.07
CA MET A 623 -3.18 -11.05 -14.92
C MET A 623 -2.58 -12.13 -14.04
N LEU A 624 -2.98 -13.38 -14.27
CA LEU A 624 -2.44 -14.52 -13.54
C LEU A 624 -1.28 -15.14 -14.33
N THR A 625 -0.12 -15.21 -13.69
CA THR A 625 1.02 -16.04 -14.14
C THR A 625 0.95 -17.45 -13.54
N ASP A 626 0.31 -17.56 -12.38
CA ASP A 626 0.21 -18.77 -11.56
C ASP A 626 -1.22 -18.91 -11.01
N PRO A 627 -1.62 -20.10 -10.54
CA PRO A 627 -2.95 -20.31 -9.98
C PRO A 627 -3.22 -19.41 -8.78
N LEU A 628 -4.43 -18.84 -8.71
CA LEU A 628 -4.90 -18.05 -7.56
C LEU A 628 -6.06 -18.76 -6.88
N THR A 629 -5.98 -19.01 -5.58
CA THR A 629 -7.09 -19.59 -4.81
C THR A 629 -7.76 -18.57 -3.90
N VAL A 630 -9.08 -18.43 -4.03
CA VAL A 630 -9.91 -17.52 -3.22
C VAL A 630 -11.19 -18.24 -2.83
N ASP A 631 -11.47 -18.30 -1.52
CA ASP A 631 -12.67 -18.94 -0.95
C ASP A 631 -12.93 -20.37 -1.47
N GLY A 632 -11.83 -21.14 -1.61
CA GLY A 632 -11.85 -22.52 -2.12
C GLY A 632 -11.99 -22.64 -3.64
N GLN A 633 -12.05 -21.54 -4.38
CA GLN A 633 -12.05 -21.52 -5.84
C GLN A 633 -10.65 -21.24 -6.38
N THR A 634 -10.13 -22.11 -7.25
CA THR A 634 -8.82 -21.93 -7.89
C THR A 634 -8.96 -21.47 -9.33
N PHE A 635 -8.24 -20.41 -9.69
CA PHE A 635 -8.17 -19.83 -11.03
C PHE A 635 -6.80 -20.16 -11.64
N ASP A 636 -6.74 -21.07 -12.63
CA ASP A 636 -5.49 -21.61 -13.22
C ASP A 636 -5.24 -21.11 -14.67
N TYR A 637 -3.96 -21.06 -15.06
CA TYR A 637 -3.38 -20.64 -16.35
C TYR A 637 -3.48 -21.71 -17.46
N ASN A 638 -3.68 -23.00 -17.14
CA ASN A 638 -3.57 -24.13 -18.09
C ASN A 638 -4.57 -24.14 -19.29
N LEU A 639 -5.29 -23.06 -19.55
CA LEU A 639 -6.37 -22.95 -20.56
C LEU A 639 -6.17 -21.82 -21.60
N GLY A 640 -5.05 -21.10 -21.62
CA GLY A 640 -4.75 -20.08 -22.63
C GLY A 640 -3.70 -19.04 -22.19
N PRO A 641 -3.20 -18.16 -23.08
CA PRO A 641 -2.23 -17.13 -22.68
C PRO A 641 -2.88 -16.08 -21.76
N PHE A 642 -2.37 -15.99 -20.52
CA PHE A 642 -2.57 -14.92 -19.52
C PHE A 642 -4.02 -14.46 -19.30
N PRO A 643 -4.86 -15.23 -18.58
CA PRO A 643 -6.22 -14.77 -18.28
C PRO A 643 -6.19 -13.56 -17.34
N LEU A 644 -6.94 -12.51 -17.71
CA LEU A 644 -7.24 -11.43 -16.78
C LEU A 644 -8.37 -11.89 -15.86
N VAL A 645 -8.09 -11.94 -14.56
CA VAL A 645 -9.08 -12.29 -13.54
C VAL A 645 -9.54 -11.03 -12.82
N MET A 646 -10.83 -11.00 -12.51
CA MET A 646 -11.49 -9.97 -11.73
C MET A 646 -12.23 -10.61 -10.58
N LEU A 647 -11.91 -10.19 -9.37
CA LEU A 647 -12.44 -10.72 -8.13
C LEU A 647 -13.13 -9.58 -7.38
N ARG A 648 -14.43 -9.71 -7.18
CA ARG A 648 -15.24 -8.74 -6.44
C ARG A 648 -15.54 -9.28 -5.05
N PHE A 649 -15.49 -8.40 -4.05
CA PHE A 649 -15.70 -8.76 -2.66
C PHE A 649 -16.78 -7.89 -2.00
N ASN A 650 -17.41 -8.39 -0.94
CA ASN A 650 -18.44 -7.65 -0.19
C ASN A 650 -17.88 -6.71 0.90
#